data_AF-M7X7G6-F1
#
_entry.id   AF-M7X7G6-F1
#
_cell.length_a   1.000
_cell.length_b   1.000
_cell.length_c   1.000
_cell.angle_alpha   90.00
_cell.angle_beta   90.00
_cell.angle_gamma   90.00
#
_symmetry.space_group_name_H-M   'P 1'
#
loop_
_entity.id
_entity.type
_entity.pdbx_description
1 polymer ?
#
loop_
_entity_poly.entity_id
_entity_poly.type
_entity_poly.pdbx_seq_one_letter_code
_entity_poly.pdbx_strand_id
1 'polypeptide(L)'
;MINTFVGNLGHFAVIVSFVSSLVTAFAYYQYIKATELEKANWRRFSRSFFYIHAVASVTVAFALFEIIYNHRFEYFYAYSHSSKALPVHYMISSFWEGQEGAFILWIFWNVMLGLVLIHTNKFWEGPVMIVFSLVQAFLVSMILGVVIGDLKIGSSPFILLRDMMDAPIFEMNPDFVPEDGTGLNPLLQNIWMVIHPPTLFLGYASTLVPFAFLMGGLATKKYTEWVRPALPWAQFSAMILGMGIIMGAYWAYVTLNFGGYWNWDPVENAVYVPWLIMVAAIHTMITFKKSSTALKSSIVLVIASFVLVLYATFLVRSGVLGDSSVHSFTDLGLSGQLLIYMLFFLFVAIFLAAKNWKHIPTSEKEASVYSREFWIFIGATTLALMAFQVILPTSIPVWNALVESFGGISNLAPPADQIGFYTKFQLWFAVAVALLTAVGQFFWWNKMDSKALREALVTPYVISVVLSAIIIITGKVFDITYIIVVLAGTFTIVANATILIRLLKKSNFKLAGGSLAHIGLGMVLIGVMFSSGYSEVISYNMSGLTYSNSWEDEMNKEHVLLWINKPTQIKDYTAIYRGRQKKVVGVPGYVNVNLIESTGNVNEAIALEDIVKNGKTYFKKGDTLKIVLEENDYFQIDYYQNDELKFTLNPMSQFNSSMGLISSPDSKRYLTKDLYTFVSAINDFEDPEWKEDETFEVSPGEQFFIADFVTQFEGAEVLKEIDGMQLNDGDIAVRANLSVMDYDVEKKLQPVFIIRGNQVGKIPAIDNELGVKVELENILPEQNKFSFKVNRYQKDYVVLKAILKPQINILWIGTIIMLIGFTVAIYRRYDEFSKMRDKGLEGS
;
A
#
# COMPACT_ATOMS: atom_id res chain seq x y z
N MET A 1 -5.70 -3.50 -37.65
CA MET A 1 -5.76 -4.97 -37.53
C MET A 1 -5.46 -5.32 -36.09
N ILE A 2 -6.35 -6.04 -35.42
CA ILE A 2 -6.16 -6.52 -34.05
C ILE A 2 -4.90 -7.40 -33.99
N ASN A 3 -3.98 -7.14 -33.07
CA ASN A 3 -2.83 -8.01 -32.87
C ASN A 3 -3.16 -9.10 -31.84
N THR A 4 -3.55 -10.27 -32.33
CA THR A 4 -3.89 -11.41 -31.45
C THR A 4 -2.69 -12.28 -31.08
N PHE A 5 -1.53 -12.09 -31.72
CA PHE A 5 -0.38 -13.01 -31.59
C PHE A 5 0.11 -13.13 -30.15
N VAL A 6 0.29 -12.00 -29.47
CA VAL A 6 0.86 -11.97 -28.11
C VAL A 6 -0.08 -12.64 -27.11
N GLY A 7 -1.38 -12.36 -27.19
CA GLY A 7 -2.38 -13.03 -26.36
C GLY A 7 -2.51 -14.52 -26.66
N ASN A 8 -2.44 -14.93 -27.93
CA ASN A 8 -2.44 -16.35 -28.31
C ASN A 8 -1.19 -17.08 -27.79
N LEU A 9 -0.02 -16.46 -27.87
CA LEU A 9 1.22 -16.98 -27.30
C LEU A 9 1.13 -17.09 -25.78
N GLY A 10 0.59 -16.05 -25.12
CA GLY A 10 0.36 -16.04 -23.68
C GLY A 10 -0.58 -17.17 -23.25
N HIS A 11 -1.73 -17.32 -23.91
CA HIS A 11 -2.69 -18.38 -23.62
C HIS A 11 -2.12 -19.78 -23.89
N PHE A 12 -1.38 -19.97 -24.99
CA PHE A 12 -0.66 -21.21 -25.24
C PHE A 12 0.35 -21.51 -24.11
N ALA A 13 1.10 -20.51 -23.65
CA ALA A 13 2.02 -20.66 -22.54
C ALA A 13 1.31 -21.00 -21.22
N VAL A 14 0.09 -20.49 -20.97
CA VAL A 14 -0.75 -20.90 -19.83
C VAL A 14 -1.05 -22.39 -19.91
N ILE A 15 -1.49 -22.90 -21.07
CA ILE A 15 -1.78 -24.33 -21.27
C ILE A 15 -0.52 -25.18 -21.05
N VAL A 16 0.61 -24.79 -21.65
CA VAL A 16 1.89 -25.49 -21.47
C VAL A 16 2.29 -25.48 -19.99
N SER A 17 2.15 -24.35 -19.30
CA SER A 17 2.46 -24.23 -17.87
C SER A 17 1.59 -25.15 -17.02
N PHE A 18 0.29 -25.22 -17.31
CA PHE A 18 -0.65 -26.10 -16.60
C PHE A 18 -0.27 -27.58 -16.78
N VAL A 19 -0.14 -28.04 -18.03
CA VAL A 19 0.19 -29.44 -18.33
C VAL A 19 1.56 -29.82 -17.77
N SER A 20 2.57 -28.98 -17.97
CA SER A 20 3.94 -29.27 -17.49
C SER A 20 4.04 -29.31 -15.97
N SER A 21 3.24 -28.53 -15.22
CA SER A 21 3.18 -28.63 -13.77
C SER A 21 2.61 -29.97 -13.29
N LEU A 22 1.52 -30.46 -13.91
CA LEU A 22 0.95 -31.78 -13.62
C LEU A 22 1.92 -32.92 -13.98
N VAL A 23 2.56 -32.85 -15.14
CA VAL A 23 3.59 -33.81 -15.56
C VAL A 23 4.77 -33.80 -14.59
N THR A 24 5.18 -32.63 -14.11
CA THR A 24 6.26 -32.51 -13.11
C THR A 24 5.88 -33.18 -11.80
N ALA A 25 4.65 -32.96 -11.30
CA ALA A 25 4.15 -33.61 -10.09
C ALA A 25 4.16 -35.14 -10.23
N PHE A 26 3.64 -35.65 -11.35
CA PHE A 26 3.65 -37.08 -11.66
C PHE A 26 5.07 -37.65 -11.79
N ALA A 27 5.96 -36.96 -12.51
CA ALA A 27 7.33 -37.38 -12.71
C ALA A 27 8.11 -37.47 -11.39
N TYR A 28 7.96 -36.48 -10.48
CA TYR A 28 8.58 -36.56 -9.17
C TYR A 28 7.97 -37.65 -8.28
N TYR A 29 6.68 -37.95 -8.42
CA TYR A 29 6.08 -39.10 -7.77
C TYR A 29 6.71 -40.41 -8.24
N GLN A 30 6.93 -40.57 -9.55
CA GLN A 30 7.63 -41.73 -10.10
C GLN A 30 9.09 -41.77 -9.65
N TYR A 31 9.79 -40.64 -9.59
CA TYR A 31 11.15 -40.55 -9.04
C TYR A 31 11.25 -41.11 -7.61
N ILE A 32 10.26 -40.85 -6.75
CA ILE A 32 10.25 -41.37 -5.37
C ILE A 32 10.08 -42.90 -5.34
N LYS A 33 9.30 -43.45 -6.28
CA LYS A 33 9.02 -44.90 -6.38
C LYS A 33 10.07 -45.69 -7.16
N ALA A 34 10.82 -45.02 -8.03
CA ALA A 34 11.77 -45.64 -8.96
C ALA A 34 12.92 -46.36 -8.24
N THR A 35 13.47 -47.37 -8.92
CA THR A 35 14.71 -48.03 -8.48
C THR A 35 15.91 -47.08 -8.59
N GLU A 36 17.01 -47.34 -7.87
CA GLU A 36 18.20 -46.47 -7.90
C GLU A 36 18.76 -46.25 -9.32
N LEU A 37 18.66 -47.25 -10.20
CA LEU A 37 19.08 -47.16 -11.60
C LEU A 37 18.21 -46.20 -12.42
N GLU A 38 16.92 -46.13 -12.13
CA GLU A 38 15.94 -45.32 -12.87
C GLU A 38 15.80 -43.91 -12.29
N LYS A 39 16.14 -43.70 -11.01
CA LYS A 39 16.03 -42.41 -10.32
C LYS A 39 16.73 -41.28 -11.05
N ALA A 40 17.90 -41.54 -11.64
CA ALA A 40 18.63 -40.52 -12.40
C ALA A 40 17.88 -40.05 -13.66
N ASN A 41 17.12 -40.95 -14.30
CA ASN A 41 16.32 -40.63 -15.49
C ASN A 41 15.05 -39.88 -15.10
N TRP A 42 14.31 -40.38 -14.09
CA TRP A 42 13.12 -39.70 -13.58
C TRP A 42 13.44 -38.32 -13.05
N ARG A 43 14.55 -38.14 -12.31
CA ARG A 43 14.98 -36.81 -11.84
C ARG A 43 15.26 -35.86 -12.99
N ARG A 44 15.97 -36.31 -14.03
CA ARG A 44 16.22 -35.49 -15.24
C ARG A 44 14.91 -35.11 -15.92
N PHE A 45 14.00 -36.07 -16.10
CA PHE A 45 12.68 -35.84 -16.69
C PHE A 45 11.84 -34.84 -15.88
N SER A 46 11.76 -35.01 -14.56
CA SER A 46 11.07 -34.06 -13.66
C SER A 46 11.62 -32.65 -13.75
N ARG A 47 12.95 -32.49 -13.74
CA ARG A 47 13.61 -31.18 -13.86
C ARG A 47 13.34 -30.52 -15.20
N SER A 48 13.44 -31.28 -16.31
CA SER A 48 13.16 -30.75 -17.64
C SER A 48 11.73 -30.21 -17.74
N PHE A 49 10.73 -30.94 -17.25
CA PHE A 49 9.35 -30.46 -17.25
C PHE A 49 9.11 -29.28 -16.31
N PHE A 50 9.80 -29.22 -15.17
CA PHE A 50 9.75 -28.03 -14.32
C PHE A 50 10.39 -26.81 -14.99
N TYR A 51 11.46 -26.98 -15.76
CA TYR A 51 12.05 -25.89 -16.55
C TYR A 51 11.13 -25.43 -17.68
N ILE A 52 10.44 -26.35 -18.34
CA ILE A 52 9.39 -26.01 -19.32
C ILE A 52 8.28 -25.20 -18.65
N HIS A 53 7.80 -25.65 -17.49
CA HIS A 53 6.82 -24.92 -16.69
C HIS A 53 7.31 -23.51 -16.31
N ALA A 54 8.58 -23.40 -15.91
CA ALA A 54 9.19 -22.13 -15.55
C ALA A 54 9.26 -21.15 -16.74
N VAL A 55 9.76 -21.62 -17.89
CA VAL A 55 9.83 -20.81 -19.11
C VAL A 55 8.42 -20.40 -19.55
N ALA A 56 7.47 -21.33 -19.55
CA ALA A 56 6.08 -21.04 -19.92
C ALA A 56 5.46 -19.98 -18.99
N SER A 57 5.64 -20.10 -17.67
CA SER A 57 5.12 -19.13 -16.70
C SER A 57 5.76 -17.73 -16.86
N VAL A 58 7.06 -17.66 -17.16
CA VAL A 58 7.73 -16.39 -17.50
C VAL A 58 7.19 -15.82 -18.81
N THR A 59 6.92 -16.65 -19.82
CA THR A 59 6.29 -16.22 -21.07
C THR A 59 4.89 -15.65 -20.85
N VAL A 60 4.08 -16.24 -19.96
CA VAL A 60 2.77 -15.69 -19.57
C VAL A 60 2.91 -14.29 -18.99
N ALA A 61 3.82 -14.10 -18.04
CA ALA A 61 4.08 -12.79 -17.44
C ALA A 61 4.60 -11.78 -18.48
N PHE A 62 5.53 -12.19 -19.34
CA PHE A 62 6.05 -11.32 -20.39
C PHE A 62 4.96 -10.92 -21.40
N ALA A 63 4.11 -11.85 -21.82
CA ALA A 63 3.03 -11.57 -22.76
C ALA A 63 2.03 -10.54 -22.20
N LEU A 64 1.63 -10.68 -20.94
CA LEU A 64 0.71 -9.72 -20.31
C LEU A 64 1.37 -8.34 -20.15
N PHE A 65 2.64 -8.30 -19.75
CA PHE A 65 3.35 -7.03 -19.62
C PHE A 65 3.57 -6.35 -20.99
N GLU A 66 3.83 -7.11 -22.06
CA GLU A 66 3.93 -6.56 -23.43
C GLU A 66 2.61 -5.92 -23.87
N ILE A 67 1.48 -6.57 -23.57
CA ILE A 67 0.12 -6.08 -23.86
C ILE A 67 -0.13 -4.73 -23.15
N ILE A 68 0.22 -4.64 -21.86
CA ILE A 68 0.06 -3.41 -21.06
C ILE A 68 1.01 -2.32 -21.56
N TYR A 69 2.30 -2.64 -21.71
CA TYR A 69 3.36 -1.67 -22.05
C TYR A 69 3.18 -1.04 -23.43
N ASN A 70 2.63 -1.79 -24.38
CA ASN A 70 2.35 -1.29 -25.74
C ASN A 70 0.90 -0.77 -25.90
N HIS A 71 0.16 -0.60 -24.80
CA HIS A 71 -1.21 -0.06 -24.82
C HIS A 71 -2.14 -0.80 -25.79
N ARG A 72 -2.09 -2.14 -25.77
CA ARG A 72 -2.92 -2.98 -26.65
C ARG A 72 -4.35 -3.07 -26.12
N PHE A 73 -5.12 -1.99 -26.29
CA PHE A 73 -6.50 -1.87 -25.79
C PHE A 73 -7.50 -2.78 -26.49
N GLU A 74 -7.09 -3.54 -27.50
CA GLU A 74 -7.87 -4.69 -27.98
C GLU A 74 -8.01 -5.80 -26.92
N TYR A 75 -7.15 -5.84 -25.91
CA TYR A 75 -7.23 -6.75 -24.78
C TYR A 75 -7.95 -6.10 -23.60
N PHE A 76 -8.92 -6.83 -23.03
CA PHE A 76 -9.72 -6.35 -21.90
C PHE A 76 -8.84 -5.91 -20.72
N TYR A 77 -7.80 -6.69 -20.40
CA TYR A 77 -6.91 -6.38 -19.28
C TYR A 77 -6.18 -5.04 -19.45
N ALA A 78 -5.61 -4.76 -20.63
CA ALA A 78 -4.93 -3.48 -20.88
C ALA A 78 -5.93 -2.32 -20.85
N TYR A 79 -7.11 -2.50 -21.46
CA TYR A 79 -8.16 -1.49 -21.46
C TYR A 79 -8.64 -1.15 -20.04
N SER A 80 -8.86 -2.14 -19.18
CA SER A 80 -9.42 -1.94 -17.84
C SER A 80 -8.43 -1.44 -16.79
N HIS A 81 -7.13 -1.64 -17.00
CA HIS A 81 -6.12 -1.42 -15.95
C HIS A 81 -5.01 -0.44 -16.33
N SER A 82 -4.95 0.01 -17.58
CA SER A 82 -3.90 0.93 -18.06
C SER A 82 -4.46 2.06 -18.92
N SER A 83 -3.69 3.14 -19.08
CA SER A 83 -3.98 4.22 -20.02
C SER A 83 -2.68 4.80 -20.57
N LYS A 84 -2.76 5.58 -21.64
CA LYS A 84 -1.63 6.30 -22.24
C LYS A 84 -1.03 7.36 -21.31
N ALA A 85 -1.83 7.86 -20.36
CA ALA A 85 -1.41 8.83 -19.36
C ALA A 85 -0.43 8.23 -18.33
N LEU A 86 -0.47 6.91 -18.10
CA LEU A 86 0.26 6.30 -16.99
C LEU A 86 1.78 6.29 -17.23
N PRO A 87 2.58 6.81 -16.29
CA PRO A 87 4.01 6.57 -16.25
C PRO A 87 4.35 5.06 -16.21
N VAL A 88 5.48 4.66 -16.78
CA VAL A 88 5.91 3.25 -16.89
C VAL A 88 5.90 2.49 -15.55
N HIS A 89 6.26 3.15 -14.46
CA HIS A 89 6.26 2.50 -13.14
C HIS A 89 4.84 2.20 -12.63
N TYR A 90 3.81 2.96 -13.03
CA TYR A 90 2.41 2.63 -12.76
C TYR A 90 1.83 1.62 -13.75
N MET A 91 2.36 1.54 -14.98
CA MET A 91 2.06 0.41 -15.87
C MET A 91 2.54 -0.93 -15.29
N ILE A 92 3.66 -0.91 -14.55
CA ILE A 92 4.11 -2.08 -13.78
C ILE A 92 3.09 -2.41 -12.68
N SER A 93 2.54 -1.41 -11.97
CA SER A 93 1.47 -1.63 -10.99
C SER A 93 0.20 -2.24 -11.61
N SER A 94 -0.20 -1.79 -12.81
CA SER A 94 -1.32 -2.35 -13.55
C SER A 94 -1.20 -3.85 -13.80
N PHE A 95 0.02 -4.40 -13.82
CA PHE A 95 0.24 -5.83 -13.99
C PHE A 95 -0.35 -6.70 -12.88
N TRP A 96 -0.38 -6.22 -11.63
CA TRP A 96 -0.84 -7.02 -10.48
C TRP A 96 -1.98 -6.38 -9.70
N GLU A 97 -2.49 -5.27 -10.22
CA GLU A 97 -3.73 -4.68 -9.72
C GLU A 97 -4.91 -5.62 -10.03
N GLY A 98 -5.12 -6.01 -11.29
CA GLY A 98 -6.13 -7.01 -11.66
C GLY A 98 -5.90 -8.42 -11.08
N GLN A 99 -6.97 -9.22 -10.95
CA GLN A 99 -6.91 -10.55 -10.31
C GLN A 99 -5.98 -11.54 -11.03
N GLU A 100 -6.08 -11.63 -12.35
CA GLU A 100 -5.30 -12.56 -13.17
C GLU A 100 -3.80 -12.27 -13.04
N GLY A 101 -3.45 -10.99 -13.10
CA GLY A 101 -2.11 -10.48 -12.90
C GLY A 101 -1.50 -10.85 -11.55
N ALA A 102 -2.28 -10.72 -10.48
CA ALA A 102 -1.87 -11.13 -9.13
C ALA A 102 -1.64 -12.65 -9.03
N PHE A 103 -2.46 -13.49 -9.70
CA PHE A 103 -2.20 -14.92 -9.78
C PHE A 103 -0.90 -15.22 -10.55
N ILE A 104 -0.61 -14.51 -11.65
CA ILE A 104 0.64 -14.64 -12.39
C ILE A 104 1.84 -14.27 -11.51
N LEU A 105 1.74 -13.20 -10.72
CA LEU A 105 2.76 -12.80 -9.76
C LEU A 105 3.02 -13.89 -8.71
N TRP A 106 1.96 -14.55 -8.22
CA TRP A 106 2.10 -15.68 -7.30
C TRP A 106 2.76 -16.89 -7.96
N ILE A 107 2.32 -17.25 -9.17
CA ILE A 107 2.92 -18.31 -10.00
C ILE A 107 4.42 -18.03 -10.15
N PHE A 108 4.78 -16.83 -10.59
CA PHE A 108 6.16 -16.41 -10.80
C PHE A 108 7.03 -16.64 -9.55
N TRP A 109 6.59 -16.16 -8.37
CA TRP A 109 7.37 -16.35 -7.15
C TRP A 109 7.52 -17.81 -6.75
N ASN A 110 6.47 -18.61 -6.87
CA ASN A 110 6.56 -20.04 -6.60
C ASN A 110 7.49 -20.77 -7.58
N VAL A 111 7.49 -20.40 -8.86
CA VAL A 111 8.46 -20.92 -9.85
C VAL A 111 9.89 -20.56 -9.43
N MET A 112 10.15 -19.29 -9.08
CA MET A 112 11.48 -18.86 -8.65
C MET A 112 11.96 -19.63 -7.41
N LEU A 113 11.09 -19.80 -6.41
CA LEU A 113 11.39 -20.59 -5.21
C LEU A 113 11.60 -22.07 -5.54
N GLY A 114 10.80 -22.66 -6.42
CA GLY A 114 10.97 -24.04 -6.87
C GLY A 114 12.30 -24.26 -7.61
N LEU A 115 12.71 -23.31 -8.47
CA LEU A 115 14.02 -23.34 -9.13
C LEU A 115 15.17 -23.32 -8.10
N VAL A 116 15.07 -22.47 -7.08
CA VAL A 116 16.04 -22.45 -5.98
C VAL A 116 16.07 -23.80 -5.26
N LEU A 117 14.92 -24.39 -4.95
CA LEU A 117 14.83 -25.65 -4.21
C LEU A 117 15.41 -26.84 -4.98
N ILE A 118 15.16 -26.96 -6.28
CA ILE A 118 15.74 -28.02 -7.15
C ILE A 118 17.28 -28.00 -7.12
N HIS A 119 17.89 -26.81 -7.02
CA HIS A 119 19.34 -26.67 -7.02
C HIS A 119 19.97 -26.75 -5.62
N THR A 120 19.20 -26.48 -4.57
CA THR A 120 19.72 -26.39 -3.20
C THR A 120 19.45 -27.60 -2.34
N ASN A 121 18.36 -28.36 -2.58
CA ASN A 121 17.95 -29.50 -1.76
C ASN A 121 17.98 -30.79 -2.58
N LYS A 122 18.92 -31.70 -2.32
CA LYS A 122 19.01 -32.96 -3.10
C LYS A 122 18.10 -34.04 -2.53
N PHE A 123 18.07 -34.19 -1.21
CA PHE A 123 17.30 -35.24 -0.55
C PHE A 123 15.79 -35.00 -0.58
N TRP A 124 15.38 -33.74 -0.39
CA TRP A 124 13.98 -33.34 -0.29
C TRP A 124 13.35 -32.95 -1.63
N GLU A 125 14.14 -32.91 -2.72
CA GLU A 125 13.70 -32.48 -4.05
C GLU A 125 12.38 -33.13 -4.48
N GLY A 126 12.32 -34.46 -4.53
CA GLY A 126 11.12 -35.18 -4.97
C GLY A 126 9.87 -34.83 -4.16
N PRO A 127 9.84 -35.11 -2.83
CA PRO A 127 8.67 -34.88 -2.01
C PRO A 127 8.20 -33.41 -1.99
N VAL A 128 9.13 -32.46 -1.95
CA VAL A 128 8.81 -31.02 -1.93
C VAL A 128 8.28 -30.56 -3.28
N MET A 129 8.93 -30.97 -4.38
CA MET A 129 8.56 -30.52 -5.71
C MET A 129 7.22 -31.09 -6.20
N ILE A 130 6.75 -32.22 -5.66
CA ILE A 130 5.36 -32.69 -5.90
C ILE A 130 4.36 -31.65 -5.39
N VAL A 131 4.51 -31.19 -4.15
CA VAL A 131 3.60 -30.23 -3.53
C VAL A 131 3.65 -28.89 -4.27
N PHE A 132 4.86 -28.41 -4.60
CA PHE A 132 5.03 -27.22 -5.43
C PHE A 132 4.31 -27.32 -6.77
N SER A 133 4.51 -28.44 -7.48
CA SER A 133 3.94 -28.63 -8.81
C SER A 133 2.42 -28.76 -8.77
N LEU A 134 1.85 -29.36 -7.73
CA LEU A 134 0.39 -29.39 -7.52
C LEU A 134 -0.16 -27.99 -7.24
N VAL A 135 0.49 -27.21 -6.37
CA VAL A 135 0.09 -25.82 -6.13
C VAL A 135 0.20 -24.98 -7.41
N GLN A 136 1.25 -25.18 -8.21
CA GLN A 136 1.38 -24.53 -9.52
C GLN A 136 0.25 -24.92 -10.48
N ALA A 137 -0.12 -26.20 -10.54
CA ALA A 137 -1.24 -26.63 -11.38
C ALA A 137 -2.55 -25.90 -11.00
N PHE A 138 -2.84 -25.76 -9.71
CA PHE A 138 -4.01 -25.02 -9.23
C PHE A 138 -3.93 -23.51 -9.52
N LEU A 139 -2.79 -22.88 -9.28
CA LEU A 139 -2.65 -21.44 -9.55
C LEU A 139 -2.75 -21.15 -11.05
N VAL A 140 -2.12 -21.96 -11.90
CA VAL A 140 -2.23 -21.81 -13.36
C VAL A 140 -3.66 -22.11 -13.82
N SER A 141 -4.39 -23.02 -13.16
CA SER A 141 -5.81 -23.22 -13.49
C SER A 141 -6.69 -22.02 -13.16
N MET A 142 -6.26 -21.08 -12.30
CA MET A 142 -6.98 -19.82 -12.05
C MET A 142 -6.90 -18.85 -13.24
N ILE A 143 -5.91 -19.02 -14.13
CA ILE A 143 -5.72 -18.17 -15.31
C ILE A 143 -5.96 -18.90 -16.63
N LEU A 144 -6.53 -20.12 -16.58
CA LEU A 144 -6.73 -20.98 -17.75
C LEU A 144 -7.75 -20.39 -18.73
N GLY A 145 -8.87 -19.84 -18.22
CA GLY A 145 -9.91 -19.20 -19.03
C GLY A 145 -10.70 -20.17 -19.91
N VAL A 146 -10.88 -21.42 -19.45
CA VAL A 146 -11.63 -22.45 -20.19
C VAL A 146 -13.06 -22.51 -19.66
N VAL A 147 -14.03 -22.48 -20.56
CA VAL A 147 -15.46 -22.61 -20.23
C VAL A 147 -15.99 -23.90 -20.90
N ILE A 148 -16.57 -24.81 -20.11
CA ILE A 148 -17.18 -26.07 -20.58
C ILE A 148 -18.63 -26.12 -20.10
N GLY A 149 -19.59 -25.85 -21.00
CA GLY A 149 -20.98 -25.64 -20.60
C GLY A 149 -21.07 -24.47 -19.63
N ASP A 150 -21.67 -24.68 -18.46
CA ASP A 150 -21.78 -23.66 -17.40
C ASP A 150 -20.54 -23.60 -16.48
N LEU A 151 -19.57 -24.52 -16.64
CA LEU A 151 -18.38 -24.57 -15.80
C LEU A 151 -17.27 -23.67 -16.35
N LYS A 152 -16.96 -22.59 -15.63
CA LYS A 152 -15.79 -21.72 -15.88
C LYS A 152 -14.59 -22.18 -15.04
N ILE A 153 -13.45 -22.43 -15.68
CA ILE A 153 -12.17 -22.77 -15.04
C ILE A 153 -11.17 -21.66 -15.35
N GLY A 154 -10.92 -20.84 -14.34
CA GLY A 154 -10.03 -19.68 -14.44
C GLY A 154 -10.56 -18.54 -15.31
N SER A 155 -9.85 -17.40 -15.25
CA SER A 155 -10.06 -16.23 -16.09
C SER A 155 -8.80 -15.95 -16.88
N SER A 156 -8.85 -15.98 -18.21
CA SER A 156 -7.66 -15.73 -19.02
C SER A 156 -7.38 -14.22 -19.06
N PRO A 157 -6.15 -13.77 -18.78
CA PRO A 157 -5.78 -12.35 -18.90
C PRO A 157 -5.68 -11.88 -20.36
N PHE A 158 -5.75 -12.81 -21.32
CA PHE A 158 -5.55 -12.56 -22.75
C PHE A 158 -6.86 -12.46 -23.53
N ILE A 159 -7.98 -12.26 -22.84
CA ILE A 159 -9.29 -12.15 -23.48
C ILE A 159 -9.41 -10.79 -24.17
N LEU A 160 -9.95 -10.79 -25.39
CA LEU A 160 -10.15 -9.56 -26.16
C LEU A 160 -11.31 -8.76 -25.57
N LEU A 161 -11.24 -7.45 -25.70
CA LEU A 161 -12.25 -6.51 -25.22
C LEU A 161 -13.63 -6.84 -25.81
N ARG A 162 -13.69 -7.12 -27.12
CA ARG A 162 -14.91 -7.50 -27.84
C ARG A 162 -15.56 -8.80 -27.36
N ASP A 163 -14.77 -9.70 -26.75
CA ASP A 163 -15.26 -11.00 -26.28
C ASP A 163 -15.77 -10.92 -24.83
N MET A 164 -15.41 -9.83 -24.12
CA MET A 164 -15.82 -9.57 -22.73
C MET A 164 -16.97 -8.58 -22.60
N MET A 165 -16.97 -7.54 -23.45
CA MET A 165 -17.96 -6.46 -23.38
C MET A 165 -19.08 -6.70 -24.40
N ASP A 166 -20.29 -6.87 -23.89
CA ASP A 166 -21.51 -6.84 -24.69
C ASP A 166 -21.90 -5.38 -24.98
N ALA A 167 -21.34 -4.81 -26.04
CA ALA A 167 -21.54 -3.41 -26.41
C ALA A 167 -21.89 -3.27 -27.91
N PRO A 168 -22.89 -2.43 -28.27
CA PRO A 168 -23.34 -2.27 -29.66
C PRO A 168 -22.23 -1.90 -30.65
N ILE A 169 -21.17 -1.24 -30.18
CA ILE A 169 -20.02 -0.86 -31.00
C ILE A 169 -19.32 -2.08 -31.62
N PHE A 170 -19.27 -3.22 -30.93
CA PHE A 170 -18.65 -4.43 -31.43
C PHE A 170 -19.54 -5.20 -32.42
N GLU A 171 -20.86 -5.01 -32.37
CA GLU A 171 -21.77 -5.49 -33.41
C GLU A 171 -21.61 -4.67 -34.70
N MET A 172 -21.40 -3.36 -34.58
CA MET A 172 -21.22 -2.45 -35.71
C MET A 172 -19.81 -2.50 -36.30
N ASN A 173 -18.78 -2.62 -35.45
CA ASN A 173 -17.38 -2.67 -35.82
C ASN A 173 -16.64 -3.69 -34.94
N PRO A 174 -16.57 -4.97 -35.36
CA PRO A 174 -15.89 -6.03 -34.61
C PRO A 174 -14.38 -5.82 -34.41
N ASP A 175 -13.78 -4.90 -35.18
CA ASP A 175 -12.36 -4.54 -35.11
C ASP A 175 -12.13 -3.19 -34.41
N PHE A 176 -13.15 -2.65 -33.74
CA PHE A 176 -13.02 -1.46 -32.92
C PHE A 176 -12.00 -1.66 -31.78
N VAL A 177 -11.09 -0.70 -31.64
CA VAL A 177 -10.13 -0.64 -30.53
C VAL A 177 -10.24 0.76 -29.93
N PRO A 178 -10.51 0.89 -28.62
CA PRO A 178 -10.54 2.18 -27.95
C PRO A 178 -9.21 2.93 -28.11
N GLU A 179 -9.28 4.26 -28.20
CA GLU A 179 -8.07 5.08 -28.28
C GLU A 179 -7.28 5.08 -26.98
N ASP A 180 -7.94 4.94 -25.83
CA ASP A 180 -7.32 4.83 -24.51
C ASP A 180 -8.05 3.81 -23.62
N GLY A 181 -7.39 3.38 -22.56
CA GLY A 181 -7.96 2.57 -21.50
C GLY A 181 -8.43 3.41 -20.31
N THR A 182 -9.12 2.77 -19.36
CA THR A 182 -9.69 3.42 -18.18
C THR A 182 -8.65 3.83 -17.15
N GLY A 183 -7.38 3.41 -17.31
CA GLY A 183 -6.30 3.75 -16.40
C GLY A 183 -6.28 2.92 -15.12
N LEU A 184 -5.26 3.17 -14.31
CA LEU A 184 -5.12 2.59 -12.98
C LEU A 184 -5.98 3.38 -12.00
N ASN A 185 -6.62 2.69 -11.04
CA ASN A 185 -7.35 3.38 -9.98
C ASN A 185 -6.45 4.48 -9.36
N PRO A 186 -6.93 5.73 -9.28
CA PRO A 186 -6.09 6.84 -8.88
C PRO A 186 -5.47 6.68 -7.47
N LEU A 187 -6.11 5.96 -6.54
CA LEU A 187 -5.54 5.62 -5.23
C LEU A 187 -4.30 4.71 -5.31
N LEU A 188 -4.18 3.94 -6.39
CA LEU A 188 -3.12 2.97 -6.61
C LEU A 188 -1.92 3.58 -7.35
N GLN A 189 -2.02 4.84 -7.78
CA GLN A 189 -0.95 5.59 -8.43
C GLN A 189 0.06 6.10 -7.38
N ASN A 190 0.72 5.16 -6.71
CA ASN A 190 1.76 5.42 -5.74
C ASN A 190 2.91 4.41 -5.86
N ILE A 191 4.15 4.83 -5.57
CA ILE A 191 5.33 3.97 -5.62
C ILE A 191 5.18 2.71 -4.75
N TRP A 192 4.44 2.78 -3.64
CA TRP A 192 4.21 1.62 -2.78
C TRP A 192 3.40 0.53 -3.48
N MET A 193 2.47 0.87 -4.36
CA MET A 193 1.75 -0.11 -5.20
C MET A 193 2.70 -0.89 -6.14
N VAL A 194 3.85 -0.30 -6.48
CA VAL A 194 4.86 -0.95 -7.33
C VAL A 194 5.63 -2.03 -6.56
N ILE A 195 5.85 -1.85 -5.26
CA ILE A 195 6.79 -2.69 -4.49
C ILE A 195 6.12 -3.54 -3.40
N HIS A 196 4.98 -3.11 -2.87
CA HIS A 196 4.27 -3.80 -1.79
C HIS A 196 3.66 -5.13 -2.27
N PRO A 197 2.81 -5.19 -3.32
CA PRO A 197 2.22 -6.45 -3.77
C PRO A 197 3.26 -7.52 -4.13
N PRO A 198 4.32 -7.23 -4.91
CA PRO A 198 5.38 -8.23 -5.16
C PRO A 198 6.03 -8.76 -3.88
N THR A 199 6.25 -7.91 -2.88
CA THR A 199 6.82 -8.34 -1.59
C THR A 199 5.83 -9.21 -0.81
N LEU A 200 4.56 -8.81 -0.75
CA LEU A 200 3.52 -9.56 -0.05
C LEU A 200 3.30 -10.95 -0.68
N PHE A 201 3.22 -11.01 -2.01
CA PHE A 201 3.07 -12.26 -2.75
C PHE A 201 4.29 -13.18 -2.64
N LEU A 202 5.51 -12.63 -2.56
CA LEU A 202 6.70 -13.42 -2.20
C LEU A 202 6.56 -14.00 -0.78
N GLY A 203 5.99 -13.24 0.15
CA GLY A 203 5.60 -13.70 1.48
C GLY A 203 4.67 -14.91 1.40
N TYR A 204 3.55 -14.79 0.69
CA TYR A 204 2.58 -15.87 0.46
C TYR A 204 3.24 -17.10 -0.18
N ALA A 205 3.94 -16.91 -1.31
CA ALA A 205 4.65 -17.96 -2.03
C ALA A 205 5.64 -18.70 -1.13
N SER A 206 6.39 -17.97 -0.29
CA SER A 206 7.39 -18.60 0.56
C SER A 206 6.80 -19.48 1.67
N THR A 207 5.55 -19.25 2.12
CA THR A 207 4.89 -20.12 3.12
C THR A 207 4.65 -21.54 2.59
N LEU A 208 4.58 -21.71 1.27
CA LEU A 208 4.52 -23.01 0.62
C LEU A 208 5.76 -23.85 0.92
N VAL A 209 6.93 -23.24 1.11
CA VAL A 209 8.18 -23.98 1.32
C VAL A 209 8.15 -24.83 2.59
N PRO A 210 7.94 -24.27 3.81
CA PRO A 210 7.85 -25.08 5.03
C PRO A 210 6.68 -26.06 4.99
N PHE A 211 5.55 -25.70 4.37
CA PHE A 211 4.43 -26.60 4.16
C PHE A 211 4.80 -27.81 3.28
N ALA A 212 5.49 -27.58 2.16
CA ALA A 212 5.90 -28.65 1.24
C ALA A 212 6.92 -29.60 1.89
N PHE A 213 7.86 -29.08 2.70
CA PHE A 213 8.74 -29.93 3.50
C PHE A 213 7.97 -30.79 4.49
N LEU A 214 7.01 -30.20 5.22
CA LEU A 214 6.14 -30.93 6.15
C LEU A 214 5.35 -32.05 5.43
N MET A 215 4.68 -31.70 4.35
CA MET A 215 3.87 -32.64 3.57
C MET A 215 4.73 -33.76 2.98
N GLY A 216 5.91 -33.43 2.46
CA GLY A 216 6.90 -34.41 2.01
C GLY A 216 7.39 -35.32 3.15
N GLY A 217 7.61 -34.76 4.34
CA GLY A 217 7.99 -35.52 5.54
C GLY A 217 6.90 -36.50 5.99
N LEU A 218 5.64 -36.05 6.04
CA LEU A 218 4.49 -36.89 6.37
C LEU A 218 4.27 -38.01 5.33
N ALA A 219 4.40 -37.68 4.04
CA ALA A 219 4.23 -38.65 2.95
C ALA A 219 5.35 -39.70 2.92
N THR A 220 6.58 -39.32 3.25
CA THR A 220 7.75 -40.22 3.26
C THR A 220 8.06 -40.82 4.63
N LYS A 221 7.21 -40.56 5.64
CA LYS A 221 7.36 -41.01 7.05
C LYS A 221 8.63 -40.50 7.74
N LYS A 222 9.16 -39.37 7.28
CA LYS A 222 10.29 -38.64 7.88
C LYS A 222 9.76 -37.50 8.74
N TYR A 223 9.24 -37.86 9.91
CA TYR A 223 8.42 -36.98 10.74
C TYR A 223 9.19 -35.82 11.41
N THR A 224 10.50 -35.95 11.53
CA THR A 224 11.36 -35.01 12.30
C THR A 224 12.30 -34.21 11.41
N GLU A 225 12.72 -34.83 10.31
CA GLU A 225 13.83 -34.43 9.46
C GLU A 225 13.45 -33.22 8.60
N TRP A 226 12.16 -33.03 8.33
CA TRP A 226 11.64 -31.89 7.56
C TRP A 226 11.83 -30.55 8.28
N VAL A 227 11.90 -30.54 9.62
CA VAL A 227 11.91 -29.31 10.42
C VAL A 227 13.17 -28.48 10.15
N ARG A 228 14.32 -29.14 10.06
CA ARG A 228 15.62 -28.46 9.88
C ARG A 228 15.71 -27.69 8.55
N PRO A 229 15.42 -28.29 7.37
CA PRO A 229 15.44 -27.56 6.11
C PRO A 229 14.27 -26.59 5.98
N ALA A 230 13.11 -26.85 6.61
CA ALA A 230 11.97 -25.93 6.59
C ALA A 230 12.18 -24.65 7.43
N LEU A 231 12.92 -24.73 8.54
CA LEU A 231 13.07 -23.62 9.49
C LEU A 231 13.63 -22.31 8.90
N PRO A 232 14.74 -22.28 8.12
CA PRO A 232 15.22 -21.03 7.50
C PRO A 232 14.16 -20.42 6.58
N TRP A 233 13.38 -21.25 5.89
CA TRP A 233 12.29 -20.79 5.03
C TRP A 233 11.10 -20.27 5.82
N ALA A 234 10.71 -20.89 6.94
CA ALA A 234 9.68 -20.35 7.83
C ALA A 234 10.06 -18.95 8.34
N GLN A 235 11.34 -18.74 8.69
CA GLN A 235 11.85 -17.42 9.08
C GLN A 235 11.85 -16.41 7.93
N PHE A 236 12.26 -16.85 6.73
CA PHE A 236 12.18 -16.03 5.52
C PHE A 236 10.73 -15.63 5.21
N SER A 237 9.78 -16.55 5.35
CA SER A 237 8.35 -16.28 5.16
C SER A 237 7.82 -15.27 6.16
N ALA A 238 8.10 -15.44 7.45
CA ALA A 238 7.67 -14.46 8.46
C ALA A 238 8.31 -13.08 8.22
N MET A 239 9.57 -13.02 7.79
CA MET A 239 10.25 -11.77 7.50
C MET A 239 9.63 -11.05 6.30
N ILE A 240 9.46 -11.74 5.16
CA ILE A 240 8.94 -11.13 3.93
C ILE A 240 7.46 -10.80 4.08
N LEU A 241 6.65 -11.68 4.67
CA LEU A 241 5.24 -11.39 4.92
C LEU A 241 5.10 -10.21 5.89
N GLY A 242 5.91 -10.15 6.95
CA GLY A 242 5.99 -9.00 7.85
C GLY A 242 6.38 -7.72 7.12
N MET A 243 7.42 -7.78 6.27
CA MET A 243 7.84 -6.65 5.44
C MET A 243 6.71 -6.17 4.51
N GLY A 244 5.97 -7.09 3.88
CA GLY A 244 4.78 -6.77 3.10
C GLY A 244 3.74 -6.01 3.93
N ILE A 245 3.38 -6.52 5.11
CA ILE A 245 2.43 -5.87 6.03
C ILE A 245 2.90 -4.45 6.39
N ILE A 246 4.18 -4.29 6.73
CA ILE A 246 4.80 -2.99 7.08
C ILE A 246 4.77 -2.02 5.91
N MET A 247 5.08 -2.49 4.70
CA MET A 247 5.03 -1.66 3.49
C MET A 247 3.59 -1.21 3.21
N GLY A 248 2.59 -2.08 3.44
CA GLY A 248 1.18 -1.74 3.35
C GLY A 248 0.78 -0.69 4.40
N ALA A 249 1.22 -0.88 5.65
CA ALA A 249 0.99 0.10 6.72
C ALA A 249 1.62 1.47 6.43
N TYR A 250 2.86 1.48 5.89
CA TYR A 250 3.51 2.72 5.48
C TYR A 250 2.84 3.34 4.25
N TRP A 251 2.36 2.52 3.31
CA TRP A 251 1.59 2.98 2.17
C TRP A 251 0.31 3.69 2.63
N ALA A 252 -0.49 3.05 3.48
CA ALA A 252 -1.67 3.63 4.12
C ALA A 252 -1.36 4.92 4.91
N TYR A 253 -0.15 5.03 5.44
CA TYR A 253 0.31 6.22 6.15
C TYR A 253 0.59 7.42 5.23
N VAL A 254 1.04 7.17 4.00
CA VAL A 254 1.42 8.23 3.04
C VAL A 254 0.41 8.44 1.92
N THR A 255 -0.56 7.54 1.79
CA THR A 255 -1.69 7.62 0.88
C THR A 255 -2.90 7.03 1.57
N LEU A 256 -4.08 7.55 1.27
CA LEU A 256 -5.38 7.17 1.86
C LEU A 256 -5.73 8.05 3.06
N ASN A 257 -6.92 8.66 2.97
CA ASN A 257 -7.51 9.57 3.97
C ASN A 257 -7.90 8.88 5.29
N PHE A 258 -7.45 7.66 5.56
CA PHE A 258 -7.84 6.91 6.77
C PHE A 258 -7.20 7.44 8.06
N GLY A 259 -6.32 8.46 7.98
CA GLY A 259 -5.78 9.13 9.16
C GLY A 259 -4.82 8.30 10.00
N GLY A 260 -4.29 7.19 9.47
CA GLY A 260 -3.41 6.25 10.19
C GLY A 260 -2.66 5.27 9.28
N TYR A 261 -1.92 4.34 9.88
CA TYR A 261 -1.15 3.29 9.18
C TYR A 261 -1.76 1.89 9.37
N TRP A 262 -2.89 1.77 10.07
CA TRP A 262 -3.59 0.51 10.32
C TRP A 262 -5.03 0.80 10.74
N ASN A 263 -6.01 0.19 10.07
CA ASN A 263 -7.43 0.45 10.34
C ASN A 263 -8.25 -0.79 10.66
N TRP A 264 -7.60 -1.95 10.81
CA TRP A 264 -8.28 -3.24 11.01
C TRP A 264 -9.22 -3.61 9.86
N ASP A 265 -8.91 -3.13 8.64
CA ASP A 265 -9.62 -3.51 7.42
C ASP A 265 -9.52 -5.04 7.21
N PRO A 266 -10.59 -5.71 6.74
CA PRO A 266 -10.59 -7.16 6.55
C PRO A 266 -9.45 -7.71 5.67
N VAL A 267 -8.99 -6.96 4.66
CA VAL A 267 -7.86 -7.36 3.81
C VAL A 267 -6.52 -7.23 4.55
N GLU A 268 -6.35 -6.16 5.34
CA GLU A 268 -5.22 -6.01 6.27
C GLU A 268 -5.19 -7.14 7.33
N ASN A 269 -6.36 -7.50 7.87
CA ASN A 269 -6.49 -8.59 8.85
C ASN A 269 -6.12 -9.95 8.24
N ALA A 270 -6.53 -10.19 6.99
CA ALA A 270 -6.29 -11.43 6.27
C ALA A 270 -4.79 -11.75 6.12
N VAL A 271 -3.93 -10.74 5.94
CA VAL A 271 -2.46 -10.93 5.86
C VAL A 271 -1.81 -11.06 7.25
N TYR A 272 -2.36 -10.42 8.28
CA TYR A 272 -1.82 -10.41 9.64
C TYR A 272 -1.94 -11.78 10.34
N VAL A 273 -3.07 -12.44 10.18
CA VAL A 273 -3.38 -13.74 10.81
C VAL A 273 -2.37 -14.86 10.44
N PRO A 274 -2.09 -15.16 9.14
CA PRO A 274 -1.10 -16.17 8.78
C PRO A 274 0.32 -15.80 9.23
N TRP A 275 0.65 -14.51 9.36
CA TRP A 275 1.93 -14.05 9.88
C TRP A 275 2.10 -14.41 11.36
N LEU A 276 1.09 -14.14 12.21
CA LEU A 276 1.11 -14.54 13.62
C LEU A 276 1.30 -16.04 13.80
N ILE A 277 0.56 -16.84 13.01
CA ILE A 277 0.66 -18.30 13.03
C ILE A 277 2.04 -18.79 12.55
N MET A 278 2.63 -18.15 11.54
CA MET A 278 3.99 -18.47 11.09
C MET A 278 5.03 -18.14 12.17
N VAL A 279 4.91 -17.01 12.87
CA VAL A 279 5.78 -16.66 14.00
C VAL A 279 5.65 -17.71 15.12
N ALA A 280 4.43 -18.15 15.44
CA ALA A 280 4.22 -19.24 16.40
C ALA A 280 4.84 -20.57 15.92
N ALA A 281 4.73 -20.89 14.62
CA ALA A 281 5.33 -22.08 14.01
C ALA A 281 6.87 -22.06 14.15
N ILE A 282 7.53 -20.92 13.87
CA ILE A 282 8.98 -20.78 14.03
C ILE A 282 9.42 -21.13 15.46
N HIS A 283 8.70 -20.65 16.46
CA HIS A 283 9.05 -20.88 17.87
C HIS A 283 8.88 -22.35 18.28
N THR A 284 7.81 -23.00 17.84
CA THR A 284 7.59 -24.44 18.09
C THR A 284 8.62 -25.31 17.36
N MET A 285 8.99 -24.98 16.12
CA MET A 285 10.05 -25.66 15.37
C MET A 285 11.43 -25.51 16.01
N ILE A 286 11.76 -24.31 16.50
CA ILE A 286 13.01 -24.05 17.22
C ILE A 286 13.07 -24.84 18.53
N THR A 287 11.94 -24.94 19.23
CA THR A 287 11.80 -25.75 20.45
C THR A 287 12.06 -27.22 20.14
N PHE A 288 11.41 -27.76 19.10
CA PHE A 288 11.65 -29.13 18.66
C PHE A 288 13.12 -29.40 18.36
N LYS A 289 13.79 -28.51 17.62
CA LYS A 289 15.22 -28.65 17.32
C LYS A 289 16.11 -28.69 18.58
N LYS A 290 15.68 -28.08 19.68
CA LYS A 290 16.48 -27.95 20.90
C LYS A 290 16.19 -29.04 21.94
N SER A 291 14.94 -29.45 22.09
CA SER A 291 14.46 -30.31 23.19
C SER A 291 13.64 -31.51 22.73
N SER A 292 13.43 -31.68 21.42
CA SER A 292 12.58 -32.72 20.81
C SER A 292 11.11 -32.70 21.31
N THR A 293 10.63 -31.53 21.75
CA THR A 293 9.24 -31.28 22.17
C THR A 293 8.52 -30.39 21.14
N ALA A 294 7.19 -30.24 21.23
CA ALA A 294 6.38 -29.35 20.36
C ALA A 294 6.36 -29.67 18.85
N LEU A 295 6.78 -30.87 18.42
CA LEU A 295 6.72 -31.29 17.01
C LEU A 295 5.28 -31.27 16.46
N LYS A 296 4.34 -31.85 17.21
CA LYS A 296 2.91 -31.87 16.83
C LYS A 296 2.33 -30.47 16.67
N SER A 297 2.67 -29.56 17.57
CA SER A 297 2.28 -28.14 17.46
C SER A 297 2.89 -27.48 16.23
N SER A 298 4.15 -27.76 15.92
CA SER A 298 4.81 -27.26 14.71
C SER A 298 4.10 -27.71 13.43
N ILE A 299 3.68 -28.97 13.38
CA ILE A 299 2.92 -29.54 12.25
C ILE A 299 1.59 -28.79 12.07
N VAL A 300 0.82 -28.63 13.14
CA VAL A 300 -0.48 -27.93 13.09
C VAL A 300 -0.31 -26.49 12.65
N LEU A 301 0.66 -25.76 13.21
CA LEU A 301 0.88 -24.35 12.92
C LEU A 301 1.39 -24.12 11.49
N VAL A 302 2.25 -25.00 10.95
CA VAL A 302 2.71 -24.90 9.56
C VAL A 302 1.56 -25.19 8.57
N ILE A 303 0.72 -26.20 8.85
CA ILE A 303 -0.49 -26.46 8.05
C ILE A 303 -1.42 -25.25 8.11
N ALA A 304 -1.71 -24.75 9.31
CA ALA A 304 -2.60 -23.62 9.52
C ALA A 304 -2.09 -22.36 8.80
N SER A 305 -0.79 -22.05 8.88
CA SER A 305 -0.22 -20.86 8.22
C SER A 305 -0.42 -20.90 6.70
N PHE A 306 -0.13 -22.03 6.04
CA PHE A 306 -0.34 -22.16 4.59
C PHE A 306 -1.82 -22.11 4.20
N VAL A 307 -2.69 -22.82 4.93
CA VAL A 307 -4.14 -22.77 4.68
C VAL A 307 -4.70 -21.37 4.90
N LEU A 308 -4.22 -20.64 5.91
CA LEU A 308 -4.63 -19.26 6.17
C LEU A 308 -4.18 -18.29 5.07
N VAL A 309 -3.07 -18.54 4.38
CA VAL A 309 -2.70 -17.79 3.15
C VAL A 309 -3.70 -18.06 2.02
N LEU A 310 -4.13 -19.32 1.86
CA LEU A 310 -5.17 -19.65 0.88
C LEU A 310 -6.52 -19.01 1.26
N TYR A 311 -6.85 -19.02 2.55
CA TYR A 311 -8.05 -18.37 3.07
C TYR A 311 -8.01 -16.85 2.92
N ALA A 312 -6.86 -16.22 3.17
CA ALA A 312 -6.65 -14.79 2.92
C ALA A 312 -6.87 -14.43 1.44
N THR A 313 -6.39 -15.28 0.52
CA THR A 313 -6.66 -15.11 -0.91
C THR A 313 -8.15 -15.24 -1.21
N PHE A 314 -8.82 -16.26 -0.65
CA PHE A 314 -10.26 -16.45 -0.80
C PHE A 314 -11.04 -15.22 -0.31
N LEU A 315 -10.74 -14.71 0.89
CA LEU A 315 -11.38 -13.51 1.44
C LEU A 315 -11.26 -12.31 0.49
N VAL A 316 -10.06 -12.05 0.00
CA VAL A 316 -9.76 -10.85 -0.81
C VAL A 316 -10.31 -10.96 -2.25
N ARG A 317 -10.39 -12.17 -2.82
CA ARG A 317 -10.65 -12.37 -4.26
C ARG A 317 -12.01 -12.99 -4.59
N SER A 318 -12.77 -13.48 -3.61
CA SER A 318 -14.08 -14.11 -3.84
C SER A 318 -15.26 -13.14 -3.95
N GLY A 319 -15.04 -11.84 -3.78
CA GLY A 319 -16.12 -10.84 -3.69
C GLY A 319 -16.86 -10.81 -2.35
N VAL A 320 -16.61 -11.78 -1.45
CA VAL A 320 -17.32 -11.89 -0.16
C VAL A 320 -17.11 -10.70 0.79
N LEU A 321 -16.05 -9.92 0.57
CA LEU A 321 -15.74 -8.73 1.35
C LEU A 321 -16.21 -7.42 0.71
N GLY A 322 -16.94 -7.46 -0.42
CA GLY A 322 -17.30 -6.29 -1.24
C GLY A 322 -17.87 -5.11 -0.45
N ASP A 323 -18.77 -5.37 0.50
CA ASP A 323 -19.41 -4.32 1.31
C ASP A 323 -18.61 -3.92 2.57
N SER A 324 -17.55 -4.67 2.89
CA SER A 324 -16.82 -4.57 4.17
C SER A 324 -15.37 -4.12 4.03
N SER A 325 -14.83 -4.09 2.81
CA SER A 325 -13.47 -3.65 2.54
C SER A 325 -13.33 -3.00 1.18
N VAL A 326 -12.70 -1.82 1.20
CA VAL A 326 -12.29 -1.04 0.02
C VAL A 326 -11.15 -1.69 -0.78
N HIS A 327 -10.47 -2.68 -0.21
CA HIS A 327 -9.35 -3.39 -0.85
C HIS A 327 -9.77 -4.74 -1.45
N SER A 328 -11.05 -5.09 -1.36
CA SER A 328 -11.56 -6.36 -1.88
C SER A 328 -11.79 -6.31 -3.39
N PHE A 329 -11.64 -7.47 -4.05
CA PHE A 329 -11.87 -7.58 -5.48
C PHE A 329 -13.27 -8.15 -5.75
N THR A 330 -13.87 -7.70 -6.85
CA THR A 330 -15.10 -8.28 -7.40
C THR A 330 -14.88 -9.72 -7.85
N ASP A 331 -15.85 -10.62 -7.63
CA ASP A 331 -15.72 -12.02 -8.05
C ASP A 331 -15.70 -12.14 -9.58
N LEU A 332 -14.68 -12.82 -10.12
CA LEU A 332 -14.58 -13.19 -11.55
C LEU A 332 -15.26 -14.53 -11.85
N GLY A 333 -16.08 -15.04 -10.93
CA GLY A 333 -16.64 -16.40 -10.95
C GLY A 333 -15.62 -17.46 -10.53
N LEU A 334 -14.62 -17.07 -9.72
CA LEU A 334 -13.51 -17.94 -9.30
C LEU A 334 -13.61 -18.36 -7.83
N SER A 335 -14.53 -17.78 -7.07
CA SER A 335 -14.75 -18.07 -5.65
C SER A 335 -14.90 -19.57 -5.35
N GLY A 336 -15.69 -20.30 -6.15
CA GLY A 336 -15.84 -21.76 -6.02
C GLY A 336 -14.54 -22.54 -6.26
N GLN A 337 -13.76 -22.15 -7.27
CA GLN A 337 -12.46 -22.77 -7.57
C GLN A 337 -11.45 -22.53 -6.45
N LEU A 338 -11.40 -21.31 -5.90
CA LEU A 338 -10.57 -20.95 -4.74
C LEU A 338 -10.96 -21.74 -3.50
N LEU A 339 -12.27 -21.93 -3.26
CA LEU A 339 -12.77 -22.74 -2.14
C LEU A 339 -12.33 -24.20 -2.29
N ILE A 340 -12.47 -24.80 -3.47
CA ILE A 340 -12.02 -26.18 -3.75
C ILE A 340 -10.51 -26.30 -3.52
N TYR A 341 -9.73 -25.34 -4.02
CA TYR A 341 -8.28 -25.30 -3.83
C TYR A 341 -7.91 -25.29 -2.33
N MET A 342 -8.49 -24.37 -1.56
CA MET A 342 -8.26 -24.28 -0.12
C MET A 342 -8.65 -25.57 0.61
N LEU A 343 -9.86 -26.09 0.36
CA LEU A 343 -10.35 -27.31 1.00
C LEU A 343 -9.52 -28.54 0.63
N PHE A 344 -9.08 -28.67 -0.62
CA PHE A 344 -8.23 -29.77 -1.05
C PHE A 344 -6.93 -29.84 -0.23
N PHE A 345 -6.19 -28.73 -0.13
CA PHE A 345 -4.93 -28.72 0.64
C PHE A 345 -5.16 -28.89 2.14
N LEU A 346 -6.25 -28.31 2.67
CA LEU A 346 -6.66 -28.51 4.06
C LEU A 346 -6.91 -30.00 4.36
N PHE A 347 -7.77 -30.66 3.57
CA PHE A 347 -8.14 -32.06 3.79
C PHE A 347 -6.96 -33.00 3.61
N VAL A 348 -6.13 -32.81 2.57
CA VAL A 348 -4.94 -33.64 2.33
C VAL A 348 -3.93 -33.49 3.48
N ALA A 349 -3.69 -32.27 3.95
CA ALA A 349 -2.79 -32.00 5.08
C ALA A 349 -3.28 -32.62 6.38
N ILE A 350 -4.56 -32.42 6.72
CA ILE A 350 -5.17 -33.01 7.92
C ILE A 350 -5.17 -34.54 7.83
N PHE A 351 -5.56 -35.11 6.69
CA PHE A 351 -5.58 -36.55 6.50
C PHE A 351 -4.19 -37.17 6.69
N LEU A 352 -3.15 -36.60 6.06
CA LEU A 352 -1.78 -37.10 6.21
C LEU A 352 -1.26 -36.91 7.63
N ALA A 353 -1.55 -35.79 8.29
CA ALA A 353 -1.17 -35.58 9.69
C ALA A 353 -1.88 -36.57 10.63
N ALA A 354 -3.20 -36.73 10.49
CA ALA A 354 -4.02 -37.62 11.32
C ALA A 354 -3.61 -39.10 11.13
N LYS A 355 -3.42 -39.54 9.89
CA LYS A 355 -2.97 -40.90 9.56
C LYS A 355 -1.63 -41.23 10.22
N ASN A 356 -0.71 -40.26 10.29
CA ASN A 356 0.62 -40.44 10.86
C ASN A 356 0.72 -40.03 12.34
N TRP A 357 -0.36 -39.56 12.97
CA TRP A 357 -0.32 -38.88 14.28
C TRP A 357 0.26 -39.71 15.42
N LYS A 358 0.02 -41.03 15.38
CA LYS A 358 0.51 -41.99 16.37
C LYS A 358 2.02 -42.28 16.21
N HIS A 359 2.57 -42.05 15.03
CA HIS A 359 4.00 -42.30 14.74
C HIS A 359 4.87 -41.06 14.94
N ILE A 360 4.26 -39.88 15.09
CA ILE A 360 4.99 -38.63 15.35
C ILE A 360 5.55 -38.68 16.78
N PRO A 361 6.88 -38.57 16.96
CA PRO A 361 7.50 -38.61 18.28
C PRO A 361 6.91 -37.58 19.25
N THR A 362 6.65 -38.02 20.48
CA THR A 362 6.26 -37.17 21.59
C THR A 362 7.23 -37.35 22.74
N SER A 363 7.50 -36.26 23.47
CA SER A 363 8.30 -36.31 24.69
C SER A 363 7.38 -36.05 25.88
N GLU A 364 7.47 -36.88 26.91
CA GLU A 364 6.70 -36.76 28.16
C GLU A 364 7.31 -35.77 29.17
N LYS A 365 8.20 -34.87 28.73
CA LYS A 365 8.79 -33.90 29.66
C LYS A 365 7.70 -33.01 30.25
N GLU A 366 7.54 -33.08 31.57
CA GLU A 366 6.63 -32.23 32.32
C GLU A 366 6.94 -30.75 32.08
N ALA A 367 5.89 -29.97 31.80
CA ALA A 367 5.98 -28.54 31.55
C ALA A 367 6.16 -27.78 32.87
N SER A 368 7.38 -27.74 33.41
CA SER A 368 7.71 -26.81 34.50
C SER A 368 7.60 -25.37 33.99
N VAL A 369 7.03 -24.46 34.80
CA VAL A 369 6.97 -23.02 34.50
C VAL A 369 8.36 -22.39 34.37
N TYR A 370 9.38 -23.04 34.95
CA TYR A 370 10.79 -22.63 34.85
C TYR A 370 11.53 -23.27 33.66
N SER A 371 10.79 -23.76 32.66
CA SER A 371 11.33 -24.35 31.44
C SER A 371 11.18 -23.42 30.24
N ARG A 372 12.11 -23.50 29.29
CA ARG A 372 12.00 -22.77 28.02
C ARG A 372 10.78 -23.22 27.21
N GLU A 373 10.45 -24.50 27.31
CA GLU A 373 9.36 -25.14 26.58
C GLU A 373 8.01 -24.53 27.00
N PHE A 374 7.80 -24.29 28.30
CA PHE A 374 6.59 -23.66 28.82
C PHE A 374 6.41 -22.23 28.28
N TRP A 375 7.43 -21.37 28.39
CA TRP A 375 7.31 -19.98 27.93
C TRP A 375 7.11 -19.86 26.43
N ILE A 376 7.77 -20.72 25.65
CA ILE A 376 7.54 -20.77 24.20
C ILE A 376 6.13 -21.29 23.88
N PHE A 377 5.65 -22.31 24.60
CA PHE A 377 4.29 -22.82 24.42
C PHE A 377 3.23 -21.75 24.70
N ILE A 378 3.34 -21.03 25.83
CA ILE A 378 2.41 -19.95 26.17
C ILE A 378 2.51 -18.82 25.12
N GLY A 379 3.72 -18.41 24.71
CA GLY A 379 3.91 -17.42 23.66
C GLY A 379 3.27 -17.81 22.33
N ALA A 380 3.49 -19.04 21.86
CA ALA A 380 2.86 -19.56 20.65
C ALA A 380 1.34 -19.63 20.78
N THR A 381 0.83 -19.99 21.96
CA THR A 381 -0.61 -20.01 22.25
C THR A 381 -1.20 -18.61 22.22
N THR A 382 -0.53 -17.62 22.82
CA THR A 382 -0.95 -16.22 22.78
C THR A 382 -1.04 -15.71 21.35
N LEU A 383 -0.03 -15.98 20.52
CA LEU A 383 -0.05 -15.61 19.09
C LEU A 383 -1.19 -16.30 18.33
N ALA A 384 -1.48 -17.57 18.63
CA ALA A 384 -2.61 -18.28 18.03
C ALA A 384 -3.96 -17.71 18.49
N LEU A 385 -4.10 -17.29 19.75
CA LEU A 385 -5.30 -16.64 20.26
C LEU A 385 -5.49 -15.24 19.66
N MET A 386 -4.40 -14.49 19.44
CA MET A 386 -4.44 -13.22 18.70
C MET A 386 -4.98 -13.43 17.29
N ALA A 387 -4.45 -14.43 16.58
CA ALA A 387 -4.87 -14.79 15.23
C ALA A 387 -6.35 -15.22 15.21
N PHE A 388 -6.77 -16.04 16.18
CA PHE A 388 -8.15 -16.49 16.32
C PHE A 388 -9.12 -15.33 16.58
N GLN A 389 -8.76 -14.39 17.47
CA GLN A 389 -9.59 -13.24 17.79
C GLN A 389 -9.77 -12.30 16.59
N VAL A 390 -8.77 -12.16 15.72
CA VAL A 390 -8.88 -11.33 14.51
C VAL A 390 -9.67 -12.03 13.41
N ILE A 391 -9.34 -13.30 13.13
CA ILE A 391 -9.92 -13.99 11.98
C ILE A 391 -11.41 -14.25 12.16
N LEU A 392 -11.87 -14.48 13.39
CA LEU A 392 -13.27 -14.80 13.67
C LEU A 392 -14.18 -13.63 13.19
N PRO A 393 -14.16 -12.42 13.76
CA PRO A 393 -15.01 -11.33 13.25
C PRO A 393 -14.72 -10.95 11.79
N THR A 394 -13.47 -11.11 11.30
CA THR A 394 -13.13 -10.88 9.88
C THR A 394 -13.87 -11.84 8.94
N SER A 395 -14.18 -13.05 9.41
CA SER A 395 -14.90 -14.09 8.66
C SER A 395 -16.43 -13.97 8.68
N ILE A 396 -17.00 -12.94 9.33
CA ILE A 396 -18.46 -12.74 9.39
C ILE A 396 -19.14 -12.78 8.02
N PRO A 397 -18.65 -12.04 7.00
CA PRO A 397 -19.25 -12.09 5.67
C PRO A 397 -19.23 -13.49 5.05
N VAL A 398 -18.17 -14.27 5.31
CA VAL A 398 -18.08 -15.66 4.84
C VAL A 398 -19.12 -16.56 5.50
N TRP A 399 -19.38 -16.40 6.79
CA TRP A 399 -20.42 -17.20 7.45
C TRP A 399 -21.81 -16.85 6.96
N ASN A 400 -22.09 -15.57 6.70
CA ASN A 400 -23.36 -15.15 6.11
C ASN A 400 -23.54 -15.81 4.74
N ALA A 401 -22.55 -15.67 3.86
CA ALA A 401 -22.57 -16.30 2.53
C ALA A 401 -22.73 -17.83 2.60
N LEU A 402 -22.06 -18.50 3.56
CA LEU A 402 -22.22 -19.94 3.76
C LEU A 402 -23.64 -20.29 4.22
N VAL A 403 -24.19 -19.61 5.22
CA VAL A 403 -25.55 -19.90 5.72
C VAL A 403 -26.60 -19.67 4.65
N GLU A 404 -26.48 -18.57 3.89
CA GLU A 404 -27.34 -18.25 2.75
C GLU A 404 -27.26 -19.31 1.66
N SER A 405 -26.07 -19.84 1.37
CA SER A 405 -25.90 -20.92 0.38
C SER A 405 -26.63 -22.22 0.74
N PHE A 406 -26.92 -22.45 2.02
CA PHE A 406 -27.73 -23.58 2.51
C PHE A 406 -29.22 -23.25 2.71
N GLY A 407 -29.67 -22.07 2.25
CA GLY A 407 -31.06 -21.62 2.38
C GLY A 407 -31.43 -21.07 3.76
N GLY A 408 -30.43 -20.79 4.61
CA GLY A 408 -30.61 -20.07 5.87
C GLY A 408 -30.60 -18.55 5.67
N ILE A 409 -30.94 -17.81 6.72
CA ILE A 409 -30.84 -16.34 6.76
C ILE A 409 -29.88 -15.99 7.90
N SER A 410 -28.81 -15.24 7.61
CA SER A 410 -27.85 -14.79 8.60
C SER A 410 -27.54 -13.31 8.42
N ASN A 411 -27.94 -12.49 9.39
CA ASN A 411 -27.69 -11.05 9.40
C ASN A 411 -26.63 -10.68 10.45
N LEU A 412 -25.59 -11.50 10.60
CA LEU A 412 -24.49 -11.15 11.50
C LEU A 412 -23.75 -9.96 10.89
N ALA A 413 -23.78 -8.82 11.59
CA ALA A 413 -23.05 -7.64 11.19
C ALA A 413 -21.61 -7.67 11.75
N PRO A 414 -20.60 -7.25 10.98
CA PRO A 414 -19.29 -6.91 11.52
C PRO A 414 -19.40 -5.87 12.67
N PRO A 415 -18.40 -5.77 13.55
CA PRO A 415 -18.40 -4.76 14.61
C PRO A 415 -18.55 -3.34 14.03
N ALA A 416 -19.49 -2.55 14.58
CA ALA A 416 -19.73 -1.18 14.13
C ALA A 416 -18.51 -0.27 14.34
N ASP A 417 -17.86 -0.37 15.50
CA ASP A 417 -16.56 0.24 15.78
C ASP A 417 -15.46 -0.83 15.64
N GLN A 418 -14.96 -1.02 14.42
CA GLN A 418 -13.91 -1.99 14.13
C GLN A 418 -12.62 -1.65 14.91
N ILE A 419 -12.22 -0.38 14.92
CA ILE A 419 -10.98 0.07 15.55
C ILE A 419 -11.03 -0.23 17.05
N GLY A 420 -12.08 0.19 17.75
CA GLY A 420 -12.23 -0.07 19.18
C GLY A 420 -12.37 -1.55 19.49
N PHE A 421 -13.13 -2.30 18.70
CA PHE A 421 -13.32 -3.74 18.91
C PHE A 421 -11.99 -4.51 18.86
N TYR A 422 -11.22 -4.39 17.78
CA TYR A 422 -9.97 -5.15 17.65
C TYR A 422 -8.88 -4.63 18.58
N THR A 423 -8.70 -3.31 18.67
CA THR A 423 -7.65 -2.70 19.50
C THR A 423 -7.79 -3.09 20.96
N LYS A 424 -9.04 -3.16 21.48
CA LYS A 424 -9.30 -3.56 22.86
C LYS A 424 -8.69 -4.90 23.25
N PHE A 425 -8.75 -5.91 22.37
CA PHE A 425 -8.18 -7.23 22.65
C PHE A 425 -6.69 -7.30 22.26
N GLN A 426 -6.34 -6.79 21.08
CA GLN A 426 -5.00 -6.91 20.53
C GLN A 426 -3.97 -6.14 21.35
N LEU A 427 -4.34 -5.03 21.99
CA LEU A 427 -3.48 -4.31 22.92
C LEU A 427 -3.02 -5.20 24.08
N TRP A 428 -3.93 -5.90 24.74
CA TRP A 428 -3.59 -6.76 25.88
C TRP A 428 -2.81 -8.01 25.47
N PHE A 429 -3.13 -8.57 24.30
CA PHE A 429 -2.31 -9.63 23.76
C PHE A 429 -0.90 -9.15 23.40
N ALA A 430 -0.75 -7.95 22.85
CA ALA A 430 0.54 -7.37 22.53
C ALA A 430 1.38 -7.13 23.80
N VAL A 431 0.75 -6.64 24.88
CA VAL A 431 1.38 -6.56 26.22
C VAL A 431 1.81 -7.94 26.70
N ALA A 432 0.96 -8.96 26.57
CA ALA A 432 1.31 -10.32 26.96
C ALA A 432 2.52 -10.85 26.16
N VAL A 433 2.53 -10.70 24.83
CA VAL A 433 3.67 -11.08 23.97
C VAL A 433 4.95 -10.31 24.36
N ALA A 434 4.84 -9.02 24.65
CA ALA A 434 5.96 -8.20 25.11
C ALA A 434 6.61 -8.78 26.38
N LEU A 435 5.80 -9.11 27.39
CA LEU A 435 6.28 -9.69 28.64
C LEU A 435 6.81 -11.13 28.44
N LEU A 436 6.13 -11.95 27.64
CA LEU A 436 6.54 -13.33 27.35
C LEU A 436 7.89 -13.37 26.62
N THR A 437 8.12 -12.45 25.68
CA THR A 437 9.40 -12.35 24.95
C THR A 437 10.52 -11.78 25.82
N ALA A 438 10.21 -10.82 26.71
CA ALA A 438 11.15 -10.28 27.69
C ALA A 438 11.70 -11.37 28.61
N VAL A 439 10.82 -12.20 29.19
CA VAL A 439 11.20 -13.25 30.14
C VAL A 439 11.69 -14.53 29.44
N GLY A 440 11.02 -14.95 28.37
CA GLY A 440 11.30 -16.21 27.67
C GLY A 440 12.72 -16.31 27.12
N GLN A 441 13.34 -15.20 26.73
CA GLN A 441 14.73 -15.18 26.27
C GLN A 441 15.74 -15.57 27.36
N PHE A 442 15.49 -15.27 28.63
CA PHE A 442 16.38 -15.69 29.73
C PHE A 442 16.39 -17.21 29.88
N PHE A 443 15.21 -17.85 29.84
CA PHE A 443 15.07 -19.31 29.86
C PHE A 443 15.63 -20.01 28.62
N TRP A 444 15.60 -19.33 27.46
CA TRP A 444 16.20 -19.85 26.24
C TRP A 444 17.71 -20.03 26.37
N TRP A 445 18.40 -19.07 26.97
CA TRP A 445 19.86 -19.07 27.08
C TRP A 445 20.38 -19.79 28.32
N ASN A 446 19.65 -19.79 29.43
CA ASN A 446 20.08 -20.40 30.69
C ASN A 446 19.00 -21.33 31.25
N LYS A 447 19.42 -22.41 31.93
CA LYS A 447 18.51 -23.12 32.84
C LYS A 447 18.47 -22.33 34.15
N MET A 448 17.28 -22.01 34.63
CA MET A 448 17.11 -21.10 35.76
C MET A 448 16.02 -21.64 36.68
N ASP A 449 16.23 -21.55 37.97
CA ASP A 449 15.18 -21.68 38.97
C ASP A 449 14.57 -20.30 39.27
N SER A 450 13.62 -20.25 40.21
CA SER A 450 12.96 -19.00 40.61
C SER A 450 13.94 -17.93 41.11
N LYS A 451 14.95 -18.34 41.89
CA LYS A 451 15.93 -17.43 42.49
C LYS A 451 16.83 -16.83 41.42
N ALA A 452 17.41 -17.65 40.55
CA ALA A 452 18.26 -17.20 39.46
C ALA A 452 17.50 -16.30 38.48
N LEU A 453 16.22 -16.61 38.21
CA LEU A 453 15.38 -15.77 37.35
C LEU A 453 15.19 -14.39 37.95
N ARG A 454 14.81 -14.32 39.24
CA ARG A 454 14.65 -13.05 39.96
C ARG A 454 15.94 -12.24 39.90
N GLU A 455 17.07 -12.83 40.24
CA GLU A 455 18.37 -12.14 40.20
C GLU A 455 18.72 -11.61 38.80
N ALA A 456 18.41 -12.36 37.75
CA ALA A 456 18.67 -11.91 36.37
C ALA A 456 17.71 -10.83 35.86
N LEU A 457 16.46 -10.80 36.36
CA LEU A 457 15.43 -9.86 35.92
C LEU A 457 15.37 -8.58 36.76
N VAL A 458 15.88 -8.57 38.00
CA VAL A 458 15.86 -7.37 38.87
C VAL A 458 16.51 -6.18 38.17
N THR A 459 17.71 -6.32 37.60
CA THR A 459 18.40 -5.20 36.94
C THR A 459 17.65 -4.70 35.71
N PRO A 460 17.25 -5.55 34.73
CA PRO A 460 16.41 -5.12 33.62
C PRO A 460 15.12 -4.46 34.08
N TYR A 461 14.41 -5.03 35.06
CA TYR A 461 13.15 -4.51 35.56
C TYR A 461 13.30 -3.11 36.16
N VAL A 462 14.29 -2.89 37.03
CA VAL A 462 14.53 -1.58 37.65
C VAL A 462 14.89 -0.53 36.60
N ILE A 463 15.77 -0.86 35.64
CA ILE A 463 16.11 0.04 34.54
C ILE A 463 14.85 0.37 33.73
N SER A 464 14.02 -0.62 33.42
CA SER A 464 12.78 -0.41 32.68
C SER A 464 11.80 0.48 33.42
N VAL A 465 11.59 0.29 34.71
CA VAL A 465 10.71 1.15 35.52
C VAL A 465 11.21 2.59 35.50
N VAL A 466 12.52 2.82 35.66
CA VAL A 466 13.11 4.18 35.62
C VAL A 466 12.93 4.81 34.24
N LEU A 467 13.24 4.09 33.16
CA LEU A 467 13.09 4.59 31.80
C LEU A 467 11.62 4.85 31.45
N SER A 468 10.72 3.94 31.83
CA SER A 468 9.28 4.14 31.65
C SER A 468 8.77 5.33 32.44
N ALA A 469 9.22 5.54 33.68
CA ALA A 469 8.86 6.73 34.46
C ALA A 469 9.30 8.01 33.76
N ILE A 470 10.51 8.04 33.19
CA ILE A 470 10.98 9.18 32.38
C ILE A 470 10.06 9.39 31.18
N ILE A 471 9.81 8.34 30.38
CA ILE A 471 8.94 8.41 29.19
C ILE A 471 7.53 8.89 29.56
N ILE A 472 6.95 8.38 30.64
CA ILE A 472 5.61 8.73 31.13
C ILE A 472 5.55 10.20 31.53
N ILE A 473 6.54 10.69 32.30
CA ILE A 473 6.58 12.08 32.77
C ILE A 473 6.80 13.03 31.59
N THR A 474 7.79 12.75 30.72
CA THR A 474 8.11 13.64 29.59
C THR A 474 7.05 13.58 28.50
N GLY A 475 6.44 12.43 28.29
CA GLY A 475 5.37 12.20 27.32
C GLY A 475 3.97 12.56 27.82
N LYS A 476 3.84 12.97 29.10
CA LYS A 476 2.57 13.28 29.77
C LYS A 476 1.54 12.14 29.60
N VAL A 477 1.99 10.91 29.83
CA VAL A 477 1.16 9.71 29.66
C VAL A 477 0.33 9.48 30.92
N PHE A 478 -0.94 9.87 30.90
CA PHE A 478 -1.83 9.74 32.06
C PHE A 478 -2.77 8.55 32.00
N ASP A 479 -2.99 7.97 30.81
CA ASP A 479 -3.86 6.81 30.65
C ASP A 479 -3.17 5.53 31.19
N ILE A 480 -3.88 4.79 32.05
CA ILE A 480 -3.31 3.61 32.72
C ILE A 480 -2.99 2.48 31.75
N THR A 481 -3.78 2.31 30.69
CA THR A 481 -3.55 1.31 29.65
C THR A 481 -2.26 1.65 28.89
N TYR A 482 -2.06 2.92 28.55
CA TYR A 482 -0.83 3.38 27.89
C TYR A 482 0.40 3.29 28.79
N ILE A 483 0.27 3.58 30.09
CA ILE A 483 1.34 3.37 31.08
C ILE A 483 1.78 1.90 31.08
N ILE A 484 0.84 0.95 31.06
CA ILE A 484 1.16 -0.49 31.02
C ILE A 484 1.86 -0.85 29.71
N VAL A 485 1.43 -0.30 28.57
CA VAL A 485 2.08 -0.52 27.28
C VAL A 485 3.52 0.01 27.27
N VAL A 486 3.75 1.24 27.79
CA VAL A 486 5.08 1.81 27.92
C VAL A 486 5.97 0.93 28.79
N LEU A 487 5.47 0.50 29.95
CA LEU A 487 6.24 -0.36 30.86
C LEU A 487 6.57 -1.70 30.22
N ALA A 488 5.60 -2.36 29.60
CA ALA A 488 5.79 -3.64 28.93
C ALA A 488 6.78 -3.51 27.76
N GLY A 489 6.60 -2.53 26.87
CA GLY A 489 7.49 -2.28 25.74
C GLY A 489 8.92 -1.95 26.18
N THR A 490 9.07 -1.08 27.19
CA THR A 490 10.39 -0.71 27.74
C THR A 490 11.05 -1.91 28.44
N PHE A 491 10.27 -2.73 29.14
CA PHE A 491 10.76 -3.98 29.71
C PHE A 491 11.24 -4.94 28.63
N THR A 492 10.49 -5.13 27.55
CA THR A 492 10.92 -5.94 26.41
C THR A 492 12.22 -5.44 25.80
N ILE A 493 12.37 -4.12 25.59
CA ILE A 493 13.59 -3.53 25.04
C ILE A 493 14.79 -3.81 25.95
N VAL A 494 14.70 -3.46 27.24
CA VAL A 494 15.84 -3.57 28.18
C VAL A 494 16.19 -5.04 28.47
N ALA A 495 15.19 -5.90 28.64
CA ALA A 495 15.37 -7.34 28.86
C ALA A 495 16.14 -7.97 27.69
N ASN A 496 15.70 -7.70 26.46
CA ASN A 496 16.34 -8.23 25.26
C ASN A 496 17.69 -7.56 24.97
N ALA A 497 17.86 -6.28 25.27
CA ALA A 497 19.15 -5.58 25.16
C ALA A 497 20.19 -6.19 26.11
N THR A 498 19.78 -6.58 27.33
CA THR A 498 20.66 -7.26 28.29
C THR A 498 21.18 -8.60 27.72
N ILE A 499 20.30 -9.37 27.08
CA ILE A 499 20.68 -10.61 26.39
C ILE A 499 21.56 -10.32 25.18
N LEU A 500 21.21 -9.32 24.36
CA LEU A 500 21.97 -8.91 23.19
C LEU A 500 23.41 -8.54 23.56
N ILE A 501 23.60 -7.64 24.54
CA ILE A 501 24.92 -7.21 25.02
C ILE A 501 25.74 -8.43 25.49
N ARG A 502 25.12 -9.38 26.19
CA ARG A 502 25.78 -10.61 26.63
C ARG A 502 26.25 -11.47 25.44
N LEU A 503 25.45 -11.58 24.38
CA LEU A 503 25.80 -12.33 23.17
C LEU A 503 26.92 -11.64 22.36
N LEU A 504 26.88 -10.29 22.28
CA LEU A 504 27.90 -9.50 21.60
C LEU A 504 29.25 -9.54 22.31
N LYS A 505 29.27 -9.49 23.65
CA LYS A 505 30.51 -9.66 24.46
C LYS A 505 31.19 -11.02 24.22
N LYS A 506 30.43 -12.03 23.80
CA LYS A 506 30.95 -13.36 23.43
C LYS A 506 31.26 -13.47 21.92
N SER A 507 31.33 -12.35 21.19
CA SER A 507 31.59 -12.24 19.75
C SER A 507 30.67 -13.09 18.87
N ASN A 508 29.40 -13.26 19.25
CA ASN A 508 28.48 -14.15 18.55
C ASN A 508 27.25 -13.44 17.97
N PHE A 509 27.50 -12.48 17.06
CA PHE A 509 26.44 -11.72 16.40
C PHE A 509 25.42 -12.61 15.67
N LYS A 510 25.84 -13.79 15.17
CA LYS A 510 24.94 -14.78 14.55
C LYS A 510 23.79 -15.23 15.48
N LEU A 511 23.95 -15.12 16.80
CA LEU A 511 22.92 -15.46 17.78
C LEU A 511 22.00 -14.30 18.16
N ALA A 512 22.31 -13.07 17.72
CA ALA A 512 21.61 -11.84 18.13
C ALA A 512 20.21 -11.69 17.54
N GLY A 513 19.88 -12.43 16.47
CA GLY A 513 18.65 -12.20 15.69
C GLY A 513 17.36 -12.21 16.51
N GLY A 514 17.23 -13.14 17.47
CA GLY A 514 16.05 -13.19 18.34
C GLY A 514 15.94 -11.97 19.28
N SER A 515 17.06 -11.50 19.84
CA SER A 515 17.05 -10.31 20.71
C SER A 515 16.74 -9.05 19.93
N LEU A 516 17.30 -8.89 18.72
CA LEU A 516 17.00 -7.76 17.84
C LEU A 516 15.53 -7.74 17.44
N ALA A 517 14.97 -8.89 17.03
CA ALA A 517 13.57 -9.00 16.65
C ALA A 517 12.62 -8.51 17.77
N HIS A 518 12.86 -8.95 19.00
CA HIS A 518 12.02 -8.57 20.14
C HIS A 518 12.28 -7.14 20.65
N ILE A 519 13.50 -6.59 20.53
CA ILE A 519 13.73 -5.15 20.77
C ILE A 519 12.89 -4.32 19.80
N GLY A 520 12.91 -4.70 18.52
CA GLY A 520 12.08 -4.08 17.49
C GLY A 520 10.59 -4.11 17.86
N LEU A 521 10.07 -5.26 18.30
CA LEU A 521 8.70 -5.38 18.81
C LEU A 521 8.40 -4.41 19.95
N GLY A 522 9.27 -4.31 20.96
CA GLY A 522 9.07 -3.39 22.08
C GLY A 522 9.02 -1.92 21.64
N MET A 523 9.83 -1.55 20.64
CA MET A 523 9.82 -0.21 20.04
C MET A 523 8.54 0.04 19.23
N VAL A 524 8.09 -0.94 18.44
CA VAL A 524 6.82 -0.88 17.71
C VAL A 524 5.66 -0.59 18.67
N LEU A 525 5.59 -1.26 19.82
CA LEU A 525 4.51 -1.03 20.80
C LEU A 525 4.50 0.39 21.37
N ILE A 526 5.67 0.93 21.73
CA ILE A 526 5.80 2.30 22.22
C ILE A 526 5.46 3.30 21.10
N GLY A 527 5.95 3.04 19.88
CA GLY A 527 5.66 3.85 18.70
C GLY A 527 4.17 3.93 18.43
N VAL A 528 3.49 2.77 18.34
CA VAL A 528 2.04 2.70 18.09
C VAL A 528 1.24 3.43 19.16
N MET A 529 1.60 3.24 20.44
CA MET A 529 0.90 3.88 21.54
C MET A 529 0.96 5.42 21.43
N PHE A 530 2.13 5.99 21.15
CA PHE A 530 2.24 7.44 20.96
C PHE A 530 1.57 7.90 19.67
N SER A 531 1.89 7.29 18.52
CA SER A 531 1.43 7.79 17.22
C SER A 531 -0.06 7.65 16.98
N SER A 532 -0.70 6.64 17.57
CA SER A 532 -2.16 6.47 17.50
C SER A 532 -2.87 7.04 18.72
N GLY A 533 -2.40 6.73 19.93
CA GLY A 533 -3.09 7.11 21.17
C GLY A 533 -2.96 8.60 21.54
N TYR A 534 -1.92 9.28 21.06
CA TYR A 534 -1.69 10.72 21.27
C TYR A 534 -1.68 11.51 19.95
N SER A 535 -2.31 10.96 18.91
CA SER A 535 -2.57 11.71 17.68
C SER A 535 -3.44 12.93 17.99
N GLU A 536 -3.09 14.10 17.44
CA GLU A 536 -3.79 15.35 17.73
C GLU A 536 -4.16 16.08 16.44
N VAL A 537 -5.43 16.42 16.26
CA VAL A 537 -5.87 17.33 15.19
C VAL A 537 -5.54 18.75 15.60
N ILE A 538 -4.95 19.53 14.69
CA ILE A 538 -4.59 20.93 14.94
C ILE A 538 -5.41 21.94 14.12
N SER A 539 -6.17 21.46 13.14
CA SER A 539 -7.01 22.21 12.20
C SER A 539 -8.45 22.37 12.67
N TYR A 540 -8.68 22.73 13.93
CA TYR A 540 -10.04 22.90 14.43
C TYR A 540 -10.76 24.07 13.75
N ASN A 541 -12.03 23.84 13.40
CA ASN A 541 -12.93 24.85 12.87
C ASN A 541 -13.34 25.83 13.99
N MET A 542 -12.74 27.01 13.98
CA MET A 542 -13.06 28.09 14.92
C MET A 542 -14.09 29.08 14.36
N SER A 543 -14.59 28.88 13.14
CA SER A 543 -15.51 29.82 12.46
C SER A 543 -16.96 29.71 12.94
N GLY A 544 -17.34 28.56 13.51
CA GLY A 544 -18.73 28.25 13.86
C GLY A 544 -19.62 27.90 12.66
N LEU A 545 -19.07 27.87 11.44
CA LEU A 545 -19.79 27.50 10.23
C LEU A 545 -19.77 25.98 10.02
N THR A 546 -20.90 25.43 9.59
CA THR A 546 -20.96 24.08 9.02
C THR A 546 -20.48 24.15 7.59
N TYR A 547 -19.40 23.43 7.25
CA TYR A 547 -18.87 23.41 5.88
C TYR A 547 -19.67 22.52 4.96
N SER A 548 -20.15 21.37 5.46
CA SER A 548 -21.04 20.50 4.71
C SER A 548 -22.08 19.85 5.63
N ASN A 549 -23.34 19.92 5.21
CA ASN A 549 -24.45 19.22 5.88
C ASN A 549 -24.39 17.70 5.68
N SER A 550 -23.64 17.20 4.70
CA SER A 550 -23.44 15.76 4.48
C SER A 550 -22.28 15.20 5.31
N TRP A 551 -21.48 16.05 5.94
CA TRP A 551 -20.37 15.64 6.78
C TRP A 551 -20.81 15.41 8.21
N GLU A 552 -20.21 14.42 8.87
CA GLU A 552 -20.38 14.24 10.30
C GLU A 552 -19.89 15.47 11.08
N ASP A 553 -20.43 15.68 12.28
CA ASP A 553 -20.08 16.82 13.14
C ASP A 553 -18.57 16.89 13.41
N GLU A 554 -17.92 15.74 13.58
CA GLU A 554 -16.48 15.66 13.81
C GLU A 554 -15.70 16.16 12.59
N MET A 555 -16.10 15.77 11.38
CA MET A 555 -15.49 16.29 10.16
C MET A 555 -15.68 17.81 10.06
N ASN A 556 -16.87 18.34 10.34
CA ASN A 556 -17.09 19.80 10.34
C ASN A 556 -16.24 20.54 11.40
N LYS A 557 -15.89 19.89 12.52
CA LYS A 557 -15.08 20.46 13.61
C LYS A 557 -13.58 20.34 13.38
N GLU A 558 -13.13 19.27 12.75
CA GLU A 558 -11.70 18.92 12.64
C GLU A 558 -11.00 19.43 11.38
N HIS A 559 -11.75 20.11 10.51
CA HIS A 559 -11.24 20.71 9.29
C HIS A 559 -11.25 22.24 9.38
N VAL A 560 -10.42 22.89 8.59
CA VAL A 560 -10.36 24.35 8.49
C VAL A 560 -10.47 24.80 7.04
N LEU A 561 -11.30 25.80 6.79
CA LEU A 561 -11.42 26.44 5.49
C LEU A 561 -10.27 27.42 5.27
N LEU A 562 -9.49 27.19 4.22
CA LEU A 562 -8.43 28.07 3.77
C LEU A 562 -8.84 28.72 2.45
N TRP A 563 -9.04 30.03 2.50
CA TRP A 563 -9.17 30.84 1.29
C TRP A 563 -7.79 31.12 0.71
N ILE A 564 -7.70 31.22 -0.62
CA ILE A 564 -6.46 31.62 -1.29
C ILE A 564 -5.87 32.89 -0.64
N ASN A 565 -4.56 32.85 -0.38
CA ASN A 565 -3.70 33.88 0.24
C ASN A 565 -4.10 34.39 1.64
N LYS A 566 -5.27 34.03 2.17
CA LYS A 566 -5.73 34.48 3.47
C LYS A 566 -4.99 33.76 4.62
N PRO A 567 -4.28 34.47 5.50
CA PRO A 567 -3.69 33.89 6.69
C PRO A 567 -4.76 33.32 7.63
N THR A 568 -4.61 32.06 8.02
CA THR A 568 -5.57 31.36 8.88
C THR A 568 -4.84 30.65 10.02
N GLN A 569 -5.24 30.92 11.27
CA GLN A 569 -4.60 30.34 12.44
C GLN A 569 -4.96 28.85 12.61
N ILE A 570 -3.94 28.00 12.72
CA ILE A 570 -4.04 26.55 12.98
C ILE A 570 -3.12 26.23 14.15
N LYS A 571 -3.69 26.22 15.37
CA LYS A 571 -2.96 26.00 16.62
C LYS A 571 -1.72 26.92 16.74
N ASP A 572 -0.52 26.37 16.62
CA ASP A 572 0.77 27.05 16.80
C ASP A 572 1.30 27.68 15.50
N TYR A 573 0.56 27.52 14.39
CA TYR A 573 0.94 27.98 13.06
C TYR A 573 -0.12 28.90 12.46
N THR A 574 0.31 29.74 11.52
CA THR A 574 -0.58 30.41 10.57
C THR A 574 -0.40 29.74 9.22
N ALA A 575 -1.45 29.10 8.71
CA ALA A 575 -1.44 28.44 7.41
C ALA A 575 -1.99 29.37 6.33
N ILE A 576 -1.36 29.33 5.15
CA ILE A 576 -1.76 30.11 3.97
C ILE A 576 -1.84 29.18 2.77
N TYR A 577 -3.00 29.12 2.11
CA TYR A 577 -3.16 28.42 0.84
C TYR A 577 -2.69 29.31 -0.31
N ARG A 578 -1.75 28.81 -1.13
CA ARG A 578 -1.07 29.54 -2.22
C ARG A 578 -1.45 29.08 -3.62
N GLY A 579 -2.52 28.29 -3.75
CA GLY A 579 -3.07 27.89 -5.04
C GLY A 579 -2.70 26.47 -5.44
N ARG A 580 -3.27 26.05 -6.57
CA ARG A 580 -3.10 24.71 -7.15
C ARG A 580 -1.82 24.65 -7.97
N GLN A 581 -1.22 23.47 -7.99
CA GLN A 581 0.02 23.21 -8.68
C GLN A 581 -0.01 21.85 -9.37
N LYS A 582 0.75 21.74 -10.46
CA LYS A 582 1.04 20.48 -11.16
C LYS A 582 2.49 20.09 -10.98
N LYS A 583 2.74 18.78 -11.06
CA LYS A 583 4.08 18.22 -11.13
C LYS A 583 4.51 18.12 -12.58
N VAL A 584 5.56 18.84 -12.96
CA VAL A 584 6.08 18.89 -14.33
C VAL A 584 7.34 18.03 -14.47
N VAL A 585 7.42 17.24 -15.54
CA VAL A 585 8.56 16.36 -15.80
C VAL A 585 9.83 17.19 -15.99
N GLY A 586 10.88 16.86 -15.23
CA GLY A 586 12.18 17.52 -15.30
C GLY A 586 12.30 18.84 -14.51
N VAL A 587 11.20 19.37 -13.97
CA VAL A 587 11.20 20.56 -13.10
C VAL A 587 11.22 20.12 -11.64
N PRO A 588 12.14 20.64 -10.81
CA PRO A 588 12.13 20.35 -9.39
C PRO A 588 10.94 21.01 -8.70
N GLY A 589 10.24 20.25 -7.87
CA GLY A 589 9.06 20.72 -7.14
C GLY A 589 7.80 20.76 -8.02
N TYR A 590 7.02 21.81 -7.86
CA TYR A 590 5.70 21.98 -8.45
C TYR A 590 5.59 23.31 -9.19
N VAL A 591 4.71 23.38 -10.18
CA VAL A 591 4.46 24.57 -11.01
C VAL A 591 3.00 24.99 -10.79
N ASN A 592 2.76 26.28 -10.52
CA ASN A 592 1.40 26.80 -10.35
C ASN A 592 0.59 26.61 -11.65
N VAL A 593 -0.67 26.20 -11.52
CA VAL A 593 -1.56 25.91 -12.65
C VAL A 593 -1.75 27.12 -13.58
N ASN A 594 -1.69 28.35 -13.05
CA ASN A 594 -1.86 29.58 -13.84
C ASN A 594 -0.65 29.88 -14.75
N LEU A 595 0.46 29.16 -14.61
CA LEU A 595 1.63 29.29 -15.48
C LEU A 595 1.58 28.31 -16.67
N ILE A 596 0.55 27.48 -16.75
CA ILE A 596 0.43 26.43 -17.76
C ILE A 596 -0.99 26.37 -18.32
N GLU A 597 -1.11 25.98 -19.58
CA GLU A 597 -2.40 25.79 -20.25
C GLU A 597 -2.43 24.42 -20.92
N SER A 598 -3.51 23.65 -20.73
CA SER A 598 -3.63 22.32 -21.34
C SER A 598 -3.69 22.44 -22.87
N THR A 599 -2.97 21.55 -23.55
CA THR A 599 -3.00 21.45 -25.02
C THR A 599 -4.19 20.65 -25.54
N GLY A 600 -4.94 19.99 -24.64
CA GLY A 600 -5.89 18.94 -24.98
C GLY A 600 -5.25 17.57 -25.26
N ASN A 601 -3.91 17.49 -25.35
CA ASN A 601 -3.19 16.22 -25.40
C ASN A 601 -2.90 15.72 -23.97
N VAL A 602 -2.93 14.40 -23.81
CA VAL A 602 -2.73 13.72 -22.52
C VAL A 602 -1.42 14.14 -21.86
N ASN A 603 -1.51 14.68 -20.64
CA ASN A 603 -0.36 15.08 -19.82
C ASN A 603 0.55 16.12 -20.48
N GLU A 604 0.01 16.96 -21.37
CA GLU A 604 0.77 17.95 -22.11
C GLU A 604 0.16 19.35 -21.98
N ALA A 605 1.00 20.32 -21.63
CA ALA A 605 0.61 21.71 -21.46
C ALA A 605 1.62 22.65 -22.11
N ILE A 606 1.22 23.89 -22.32
CA ILE A 606 2.08 24.99 -22.79
C ILE A 606 2.39 25.90 -21.60
N ALA A 607 3.65 26.33 -21.49
CA ALA A 607 4.04 27.34 -20.51
C ALA A 607 3.53 28.72 -20.92
N LEU A 608 2.72 29.36 -20.08
CA LEU A 608 2.21 30.71 -20.30
C LEU A 608 3.26 31.80 -20.01
N GLU A 609 4.25 31.45 -19.18
CA GLU A 609 5.38 32.29 -18.78
C GLU A 609 6.66 31.45 -18.64
N ASP A 610 7.81 32.10 -18.40
CA ASP A 610 9.06 31.41 -18.12
C ASP A 610 8.98 30.64 -16.79
N ILE A 611 9.11 29.32 -16.84
CA ILE A 611 9.13 28.47 -15.64
C ILE A 611 10.55 28.43 -15.09
N VAL A 612 10.77 29.24 -14.05
CA VAL A 612 12.06 29.37 -13.36
C VAL A 612 12.00 28.72 -11.98
N LYS A 613 12.97 27.84 -11.68
CA LYS A 613 13.16 27.28 -10.33
C LYS A 613 14.62 27.40 -9.92
N ASN A 614 14.87 27.88 -8.70
CA ASN A 614 16.22 28.07 -8.14
C ASN A 614 17.16 28.86 -9.07
N GLY A 615 16.65 29.89 -9.75
CA GLY A 615 17.41 30.73 -10.69
C GLY A 615 17.73 30.08 -12.04
N LYS A 616 17.23 28.87 -12.32
CA LYS A 616 17.34 28.21 -13.62
C LYS A 616 15.99 28.19 -14.34
N THR A 617 15.97 28.65 -15.59
CA THR A 617 14.82 28.51 -16.49
C THR A 617 14.77 27.08 -17.03
N TYR A 618 13.63 26.40 -16.84
CA TYR A 618 13.40 25.04 -17.32
C TYR A 618 12.60 25.02 -18.63
N PHE A 619 11.60 25.91 -18.73
CA PHE A 619 10.78 26.13 -19.90
C PHE A 619 10.60 27.63 -20.08
N LYS A 620 10.60 28.10 -21.33
CA LYS A 620 10.27 29.47 -21.69
C LYS A 620 8.79 29.60 -22.00
N LYS A 621 8.27 30.83 -21.98
CA LYS A 621 6.93 31.12 -22.49
C LYS A 621 6.74 30.53 -23.90
N GLY A 622 5.65 29.79 -24.08
CA GLY A 622 5.29 29.10 -25.32
C GLY A 622 5.88 27.70 -25.48
N ASP A 623 6.81 27.27 -24.63
CA ASP A 623 7.34 25.91 -24.68
C ASP A 623 6.28 24.89 -24.27
N THR A 624 6.23 23.76 -25.00
CA THR A 624 5.45 22.60 -24.60
C THR A 624 6.18 21.83 -23.49
N LEU A 625 5.44 21.43 -22.46
CA LEU A 625 5.93 20.68 -21.32
C LEU A 625 5.05 19.47 -21.03
N LYS A 626 5.65 18.47 -20.36
CA LYS A 626 4.94 17.27 -19.92
C LYS A 626 4.61 17.34 -18.44
N ILE A 627 3.34 17.18 -18.12
CA ILE A 627 2.85 16.99 -16.76
C ILE A 627 3.06 15.51 -16.40
N VAL A 628 3.32 15.20 -15.12
CA VAL A 628 3.45 13.80 -14.70
C VAL A 628 2.12 13.07 -14.84
N LEU A 629 1.06 13.65 -14.30
CA LEU A 629 -0.34 13.19 -14.36
C LEU A 629 -1.25 14.44 -14.29
N GLU A 630 -2.08 14.62 -15.30
CA GLU A 630 -2.97 15.78 -15.44
C GLU A 630 -4.12 15.75 -14.42
N GLU A 631 -4.60 14.57 -14.04
CA GLU A 631 -5.67 14.40 -13.05
C GLU A 631 -5.27 14.78 -11.61
N ASN A 632 -3.97 14.87 -11.33
CA ASN A 632 -3.45 15.16 -9.99
C ASN A 632 -3.27 16.67 -9.78
N ASP A 633 -3.95 17.21 -8.77
CA ASP A 633 -3.73 18.54 -8.24
C ASP A 633 -2.96 18.49 -6.93
N TYR A 634 -1.98 19.38 -6.79
CA TYR A 634 -1.23 19.60 -5.56
C TYR A 634 -1.54 20.98 -5.01
N PHE A 635 -1.79 21.09 -3.70
CA PHE A 635 -2.23 22.34 -3.09
C PHE A 635 -1.13 22.92 -2.22
N GLN A 636 -0.57 24.07 -2.57
CA GLN A 636 0.52 24.64 -1.79
C GLN A 636 0.00 25.26 -0.49
N ILE A 637 0.39 24.71 0.66
CA ILE A 637 0.04 25.21 1.99
C ILE A 637 1.32 25.63 2.73
N ASP A 638 1.48 26.92 2.94
CA ASP A 638 2.60 27.48 3.68
C ASP A 638 2.25 27.55 5.17
N TYR A 639 3.18 27.12 6.04
CA TYR A 639 3.05 27.19 7.49
C TYR A 639 4.03 28.19 8.08
N TYR A 640 3.50 29.27 8.63
CA TYR A 640 4.25 30.31 9.33
C TYR A 640 4.16 30.14 10.84
N GLN A 641 5.20 30.57 11.54
CA GLN A 641 5.20 30.70 13.00
C GLN A 641 6.02 31.93 13.39
N ASN A 642 5.41 32.85 14.15
CA ASN A 642 5.98 34.17 14.47
C ASN A 642 6.41 34.92 13.20
N ASP A 643 5.52 34.96 12.20
CA ASP A 643 5.74 35.60 10.89
C ASP A 643 6.91 35.06 10.04
N GLU A 644 7.49 33.92 10.45
CA GLU A 644 8.56 33.25 9.71
C GLU A 644 8.04 31.96 9.05
N LEU A 645 8.25 31.81 7.74
CA LEU A 645 7.92 30.58 7.01
C LEU A 645 8.74 29.41 7.55
N LYS A 646 8.08 28.41 8.13
CA LYS A 646 8.76 27.22 8.68
C LYS A 646 8.88 26.09 7.66
N PHE A 647 7.83 25.84 6.91
CA PHE A 647 7.79 24.83 5.85
C PHE A 647 6.53 25.01 4.99
N THR A 648 6.55 24.37 3.82
CA THR A 648 5.43 24.29 2.89
C THR A 648 5.08 22.81 2.68
N LEU A 649 3.80 22.48 2.64
CA LEU A 649 3.27 21.16 2.30
C LEU A 649 2.41 21.25 1.05
N ASN A 650 2.41 20.18 0.24
CA ASN A 650 1.70 20.09 -1.03
C ASN A 650 0.86 18.80 -1.06
N PRO A 651 -0.19 18.68 -0.22
CA PRO A 651 -1.11 17.55 -0.31
C PRO A 651 -1.67 17.41 -1.73
N MET A 652 -1.93 16.18 -2.14
CA MET A 652 -2.45 15.85 -3.45
C MET A 652 -3.94 15.52 -3.36
N SER A 653 -4.73 15.99 -4.32
CA SER A 653 -6.07 15.47 -4.55
C SER A 653 -6.34 15.29 -6.04
N GLN A 654 -7.27 14.40 -6.34
CA GLN A 654 -7.75 14.09 -7.68
C GLN A 654 -9.22 13.74 -7.62
N PHE A 655 -9.98 14.16 -8.63
CA PHE A 655 -11.40 13.83 -8.71
C PHE A 655 -11.60 12.52 -9.46
N ASN A 656 -12.47 11.67 -8.96
CA ASN A 656 -12.88 10.44 -9.63
C ASN A 656 -14.41 10.39 -9.72
N SER A 657 -14.93 10.09 -10.90
CA SER A 657 -16.37 10.08 -11.17
C SER A 657 -17.16 9.10 -10.29
N SER A 658 -16.53 8.02 -9.82
CA SER A 658 -17.16 6.98 -9.01
C SER A 658 -16.90 7.16 -7.50
N MET A 659 -15.72 7.69 -7.13
CA MET A 659 -15.27 7.77 -5.73
C MET A 659 -15.30 9.19 -5.14
N GLY A 660 -15.58 10.21 -5.95
CA GLY A 660 -15.49 11.62 -5.55
C GLY A 660 -14.03 12.09 -5.41
N LEU A 661 -13.79 13.03 -4.50
CA LEU A 661 -12.46 13.57 -4.26
C LEU A 661 -11.59 12.56 -3.50
N ILE A 662 -10.55 12.09 -4.17
CA ILE A 662 -9.52 11.24 -3.60
C ILE A 662 -8.36 12.13 -3.17
N SER A 663 -7.95 12.05 -1.91
CA SER A 663 -6.82 12.84 -1.41
C SER A 663 -5.72 11.98 -0.81
N SER A 664 -4.50 12.47 -0.93
CA SER A 664 -3.30 11.93 -0.30
C SER A 664 -2.61 13.01 0.51
N PRO A 665 -2.24 12.72 1.77
CA PRO A 665 -1.59 13.71 2.62
C PRO A 665 -0.18 14.04 2.13
N ASP A 666 0.28 15.25 2.45
CA ASP A 666 1.70 15.56 2.54
C ASP A 666 2.09 15.72 4.02
N SER A 667 3.35 15.46 4.35
CA SER A 667 3.81 15.41 5.74
C SER A 667 5.15 16.07 5.98
N LYS A 668 5.20 16.91 7.02
CA LYS A 668 6.46 17.42 7.57
C LYS A 668 6.95 16.46 8.64
N ARG A 669 8.08 15.83 8.40
CA ARG A 669 8.71 14.91 9.34
C ARG A 669 9.68 15.61 10.27
N TYR A 670 9.54 15.37 11.57
CA TYR A 670 10.49 15.78 12.60
C TYR A 670 11.06 14.54 13.28
N LEU A 671 12.10 14.71 14.11
CA LEU A 671 12.67 13.58 14.84
C LEU A 671 11.65 12.92 15.80
N THR A 672 10.80 13.72 16.45
CA THR A 672 9.90 13.29 17.54
C THR A 672 8.43 13.26 17.16
N LYS A 673 8.05 13.75 15.98
CA LYS A 673 6.65 13.81 15.52
C LYS A 673 6.61 14.05 14.02
N ASP A 674 5.50 13.71 13.40
CA ASP A 674 5.21 14.08 12.02
C ASP A 674 3.92 14.93 12.01
N LEU A 675 3.89 15.95 11.15
CA LEU A 675 2.70 16.76 10.88
C LEU A 675 2.15 16.37 9.51
N TYR A 676 0.94 15.84 9.49
CA TYR A 676 0.19 15.44 8.29
C TYR A 676 -0.77 16.53 7.91
N THR A 677 -0.99 16.69 6.62
CA THR A 677 -1.99 17.59 6.08
C THR A 677 -2.58 17.02 4.82
N PHE A 678 -3.91 17.02 4.70
CA PHE A 678 -4.61 16.63 3.48
C PHE A 678 -5.83 17.51 3.24
N VAL A 679 -6.25 17.58 1.97
CA VAL A 679 -7.40 18.37 1.52
C VAL A 679 -8.62 17.47 1.46
N SER A 680 -9.73 17.89 2.03
CA SER A 680 -10.98 17.12 2.11
C SER A 680 -12.09 17.68 1.21
N ALA A 681 -11.97 18.93 0.80
CA ALA A 681 -12.82 19.54 -0.21
C ALA A 681 -12.04 20.63 -0.96
N ILE A 682 -12.39 20.81 -2.24
CA ILE A 682 -11.82 21.79 -3.15
C ILE A 682 -12.95 22.52 -3.86
N ASN A 683 -12.65 23.71 -4.38
CA ASN A 683 -13.55 24.39 -5.32
C ASN A 683 -13.54 23.70 -6.70
N ASP A 684 -14.60 23.83 -7.50
CA ASP A 684 -14.60 23.40 -8.91
C ASP A 684 -14.55 24.64 -9.82
N PHE A 685 -13.70 24.59 -10.85
CA PHE A 685 -13.47 25.69 -11.79
C PHE A 685 -13.97 25.40 -13.21
N GLU A 686 -14.40 24.18 -13.52
CA GLU A 686 -14.73 23.82 -14.90
C GLU A 686 -16.00 24.52 -15.41
N ASP A 687 -16.95 24.84 -14.52
CA ASP A 687 -18.15 25.61 -14.85
C ASP A 687 -18.57 26.55 -13.69
N PRO A 688 -17.91 27.72 -13.55
CA PRO A 688 -18.17 28.60 -12.43
C PRO A 688 -19.48 29.39 -12.61
N GLU A 689 -20.29 29.44 -11.55
CA GLU A 689 -21.47 30.31 -11.50
C GLU A 689 -21.05 31.78 -11.31
N TRP A 690 -20.98 32.51 -12.42
CA TRP A 690 -20.70 33.95 -12.46
C TRP A 690 -21.85 34.77 -11.85
N LYS A 691 -21.50 35.78 -11.05
CA LYS A 691 -22.44 36.74 -10.49
C LYS A 691 -22.81 37.83 -11.50
N GLU A 692 -23.68 38.75 -11.08
CA GLU A 692 -24.05 39.91 -11.90
C GLU A 692 -22.83 40.81 -12.17
N ASP A 693 -22.83 41.41 -13.35
CA ASP A 693 -21.78 42.33 -13.80
C ASP A 693 -21.78 43.62 -12.97
N GLU A 694 -20.61 44.02 -12.48
CA GLU A 694 -20.38 45.32 -11.85
C GLU A 694 -19.55 46.20 -12.78
N THR A 695 -19.94 47.48 -12.92
CA THR A 695 -19.22 48.43 -13.80
C THR A 695 -18.54 49.50 -12.97
N PHE A 696 -17.27 49.76 -13.26
CA PHE A 696 -16.45 50.76 -12.57
C PHE A 696 -15.88 51.74 -13.58
N GLU A 697 -16.06 53.04 -13.36
CA GLU A 697 -15.40 54.08 -14.14
C GLU A 697 -14.28 54.70 -13.31
N VAL A 698 -13.04 54.47 -13.72
CA VAL A 698 -11.85 54.83 -12.95
C VAL A 698 -10.81 55.54 -13.80
N SER A 699 -10.11 56.47 -13.18
CA SER A 699 -9.03 57.26 -13.78
C SER A 699 -7.68 56.58 -13.55
N PRO A 700 -6.68 56.74 -14.44
CA PRO A 700 -5.32 56.25 -14.16
C PRO A 700 -4.78 56.77 -12.83
N GLY A 701 -4.24 55.86 -12.01
CA GLY A 701 -3.77 56.11 -10.64
C GLY A 701 -4.83 55.96 -9.55
N GLU A 702 -6.11 55.81 -9.91
CA GLU A 702 -7.23 55.63 -8.97
C GLU A 702 -7.29 54.21 -8.41
N GLN A 703 -7.74 54.09 -7.16
CA GLN A 703 -8.01 52.80 -6.51
C GLN A 703 -9.52 52.55 -6.45
N PHE A 704 -9.89 51.30 -6.67
CA PHE A 704 -11.26 50.81 -6.53
C PHE A 704 -11.26 49.38 -6.01
N PHE A 705 -12.43 48.88 -5.64
CA PHE A 705 -12.56 47.52 -5.12
C PHE A 705 -13.14 46.60 -6.19
N ILE A 706 -12.42 45.52 -6.47
CA ILE A 706 -12.94 44.39 -7.24
C ILE A 706 -13.25 43.30 -6.22
N ALA A 707 -14.54 42.98 -6.03
CA ALA A 707 -14.98 42.12 -4.93
C ALA A 707 -14.44 42.61 -3.57
N ASP A 708 -13.60 41.82 -2.91
CA ASP A 708 -13.00 42.16 -1.61
C ASP A 708 -11.54 42.66 -1.75
N PHE A 709 -11.05 42.84 -2.97
CA PHE A 709 -9.65 43.16 -3.27
C PHE A 709 -9.44 44.65 -3.56
N VAL A 710 -8.36 45.22 -3.02
CA VAL A 710 -7.93 46.58 -3.36
C VAL A 710 -7.28 46.52 -4.74
N THR A 711 -7.85 47.21 -5.72
CA THR A 711 -7.35 47.26 -7.09
C THR A 711 -6.89 48.67 -7.44
N GLN A 712 -5.67 48.80 -7.95
CA GLN A 712 -5.13 50.04 -8.49
C GLN A 712 -5.09 49.96 -10.01
N PHE A 713 -5.66 50.98 -10.66
CA PHE A 713 -5.48 51.15 -12.10
C PHE A 713 -4.20 51.91 -12.37
N GLU A 714 -3.13 51.23 -12.79
CA GLU A 714 -1.81 51.85 -13.03
C GLU A 714 -1.80 52.73 -14.29
N GLY A 715 -2.72 52.46 -15.22
CA GLY A 715 -2.84 53.14 -16.50
C GLY A 715 -2.98 52.15 -17.64
N ALA A 716 -3.02 52.66 -18.88
CA ALA A 716 -3.17 51.84 -20.08
C ALA A 716 -2.05 52.12 -21.09
N GLU A 717 -1.63 51.09 -21.81
CA GLU A 717 -0.61 51.15 -22.85
C GLU A 717 -1.18 50.75 -24.21
N VAL A 718 -0.71 51.41 -25.28
CA VAL A 718 -1.08 51.06 -26.65
C VAL A 718 -0.16 49.94 -27.13
N LEU A 719 -0.75 48.82 -27.56
CA LEU A 719 -0.02 47.67 -28.08
C LEU A 719 0.26 47.85 -29.57
N LYS A 720 1.44 47.38 -30.01
CA LYS A 720 1.80 47.27 -31.44
C LYS A 720 1.53 45.88 -32.03
N GLU A 721 1.37 44.91 -31.14
CA GLU A 721 1.20 43.48 -31.46
C GLU A 721 0.36 42.83 -30.35
N ILE A 722 -0.46 41.84 -30.71
CA ILE A 722 -1.23 41.02 -29.76
C ILE A 722 -0.94 39.56 -30.08
N ASP A 723 -0.37 38.81 -29.13
CA ASP A 723 -0.11 37.36 -29.22
C ASP A 723 0.53 36.90 -30.54
N GLY A 724 1.53 37.62 -31.06
CA GLY A 724 2.19 37.27 -32.32
C GLY A 724 1.59 37.93 -33.58
N MET A 725 0.42 38.58 -33.47
CA MET A 725 -0.24 39.25 -34.59
C MET A 725 0.08 40.75 -34.62
N GLN A 726 0.71 41.19 -35.71
CA GLN A 726 0.88 42.62 -35.99
C GLN A 726 -0.46 43.29 -36.31
N LEU A 727 -0.67 44.46 -35.71
CA LEU A 727 -1.85 45.28 -35.97
C LEU A 727 -1.69 46.02 -37.31
N ASN A 728 -2.77 46.13 -38.07
CA ASN A 728 -2.76 46.85 -39.35
C ASN A 728 -2.77 48.38 -39.12
N ASP A 729 -2.35 49.16 -40.13
CA ASP A 729 -2.46 50.63 -40.09
C ASP A 729 -3.92 51.06 -39.89
N GLY A 730 -4.21 51.69 -38.74
CA GLY A 730 -5.55 52.14 -38.33
C GLY A 730 -6.20 51.31 -37.21
N ASP A 731 -5.63 50.15 -36.85
CA ASP A 731 -6.05 49.38 -35.68
C ASP A 731 -5.49 50.01 -34.39
N ILE A 732 -6.30 50.07 -33.33
CA ILE A 732 -5.87 50.53 -32.00
C ILE A 732 -6.12 49.42 -31.00
N ALA A 733 -5.08 48.96 -30.31
CA ALA A 733 -5.20 48.03 -29.19
C ALA A 733 -4.67 48.66 -27.92
N VAL A 734 -5.46 48.65 -26.86
CA VAL A 734 -5.13 49.26 -25.57
C VAL A 734 -5.19 48.19 -24.49
N ARG A 735 -4.09 47.98 -23.78
CA ARG A 735 -4.03 47.13 -22.60
C ARG A 735 -4.13 47.99 -21.35
N ALA A 736 -5.10 47.73 -20.49
CA ALA A 736 -5.13 48.34 -19.17
C ALA A 736 -4.31 47.49 -18.19
N ASN A 737 -3.56 48.14 -17.29
CA ASN A 737 -2.79 47.48 -16.25
C ASN A 737 -3.48 47.70 -14.90
N LEU A 738 -4.08 46.63 -14.37
CA LEU A 738 -4.68 46.61 -13.04
C LEU A 738 -3.79 45.81 -12.11
N SER A 739 -3.40 46.42 -10.99
CA SER A 739 -2.73 45.74 -9.88
C SER A 739 -3.76 45.42 -8.79
N VAL A 740 -4.01 44.14 -8.55
CA VAL A 740 -4.96 43.63 -7.57
C VAL A 740 -4.19 43.09 -6.37
N MET A 741 -4.39 43.71 -5.20
CA MET A 741 -3.77 43.30 -3.95
C MET A 741 -4.67 42.30 -3.21
N ASP A 742 -4.20 41.06 -3.08
CA ASP A 742 -4.81 40.01 -2.28
C ASP A 742 -3.88 39.62 -1.11
N TYR A 743 -4.11 40.26 0.03
CA TYR A 743 -3.23 40.19 1.21
C TYR A 743 -1.77 40.55 0.87
N ASP A 744 -0.87 39.57 0.88
CA ASP A 744 0.56 39.72 0.62
C ASP A 744 0.95 39.37 -0.83
N VAL A 745 -0.03 39.08 -1.69
CA VAL A 745 0.16 38.78 -3.10
C VAL A 745 -0.40 39.90 -3.96
N GLU A 746 0.44 40.42 -4.86
CA GLU A 746 0.04 41.36 -5.91
C GLU A 746 -0.17 40.58 -7.22
N LYS A 747 -1.34 40.71 -7.82
CA LYS A 747 -1.67 40.11 -9.12
C LYS A 747 -1.92 41.18 -10.17
N LYS A 748 -1.47 40.92 -11.40
CA LYS A 748 -1.71 41.83 -12.53
C LYS A 748 -2.83 41.30 -13.41
N LEU A 749 -3.87 42.09 -13.60
CA LEU A 749 -4.94 41.83 -14.58
C LEU A 749 -4.78 42.80 -15.75
N GLN A 750 -4.67 42.24 -16.95
CA GLN A 750 -4.31 43.00 -18.15
C GLN A 750 -5.34 42.86 -19.29
N PRO A 751 -6.58 43.35 -19.13
CA PRO A 751 -7.58 43.27 -20.20
C PRO A 751 -7.17 44.14 -21.39
N VAL A 752 -7.53 43.70 -22.60
CA VAL A 752 -7.20 44.37 -23.85
C VAL A 752 -8.46 44.79 -24.59
N PHE A 753 -8.50 46.06 -24.99
CA PHE A 753 -9.55 46.64 -25.82
C PHE A 753 -9.00 46.89 -27.23
N ILE A 754 -9.70 46.43 -28.27
CA ILE A 754 -9.23 46.43 -29.65
C ILE A 754 -10.27 47.15 -30.52
N ILE A 755 -9.82 48.10 -31.33
CA ILE A 755 -10.60 48.75 -32.37
C ILE A 755 -9.96 48.38 -33.71
N ARG A 756 -10.71 47.67 -34.56
CA ARG A 756 -10.32 47.31 -35.93
C ARG A 756 -11.39 47.77 -36.90
N GLY A 757 -11.14 48.87 -37.61
CA GLY A 757 -12.15 49.54 -38.42
C GLY A 757 -13.34 50.01 -37.58
N ASN A 758 -14.55 49.50 -37.86
CA ASN A 758 -15.78 49.77 -37.09
C ASN A 758 -16.13 48.67 -36.07
N GLN A 759 -15.25 47.67 -35.87
CA GLN A 759 -15.48 46.57 -34.94
C GLN A 759 -14.68 46.77 -33.66
N VAL A 760 -15.33 46.53 -32.53
CA VAL A 760 -14.71 46.53 -31.20
C VAL A 760 -14.54 45.08 -30.76
N GLY A 761 -13.31 44.68 -30.46
CA GLY A 761 -12.97 43.43 -29.82
C GLY A 761 -12.51 43.68 -28.38
N LYS A 762 -12.81 42.76 -27.48
CA LYS A 762 -12.41 42.84 -26.07
C LYS A 762 -11.84 41.49 -25.64
N ILE A 763 -10.66 41.51 -25.06
CA ILE A 763 -10.01 40.33 -24.48
C ILE A 763 -10.02 40.54 -22.95
N PRO A 764 -10.86 39.82 -22.21
CA PRO A 764 -10.92 39.95 -20.76
C PRO A 764 -9.66 39.34 -20.11
N ALA A 765 -9.27 39.88 -18.96
CA ALA A 765 -8.34 39.21 -18.05
C ALA A 765 -9.13 38.37 -17.06
N ILE A 766 -8.82 37.09 -16.94
CA ILE A 766 -9.46 36.14 -16.02
C ILE A 766 -8.40 35.62 -15.05
N ASP A 767 -8.66 35.71 -13.75
CA ASP A 767 -7.88 35.05 -12.71
C ASP A 767 -8.77 34.07 -11.96
N ASN A 768 -8.48 32.77 -12.15
CA ASN A 768 -9.30 31.70 -11.60
C ASN A 768 -9.17 31.56 -10.08
N GLU A 769 -7.99 31.85 -9.52
CA GLU A 769 -7.79 31.76 -8.07
C GLU A 769 -8.57 32.85 -7.32
N LEU A 770 -8.56 34.09 -7.84
CA LEU A 770 -9.35 35.19 -7.28
C LEU A 770 -10.84 35.09 -7.63
N GLY A 771 -11.19 34.31 -8.66
CA GLY A 771 -12.55 34.19 -9.16
C GLY A 771 -13.05 35.46 -9.83
N VAL A 772 -12.18 36.14 -10.59
CA VAL A 772 -12.44 37.47 -11.17
C VAL A 772 -12.21 37.46 -12.67
N LYS A 773 -13.14 38.06 -13.41
CA LYS A 773 -13.02 38.40 -14.83
C LYS A 773 -13.18 39.90 -15.00
N VAL A 774 -12.18 40.55 -15.57
CA VAL A 774 -12.23 41.99 -15.86
C VAL A 774 -12.13 42.20 -17.35
N GLU A 775 -13.05 43.00 -17.87
CA GLU A 775 -13.08 43.44 -19.25
C GLU A 775 -13.00 44.97 -19.29
N LEU A 776 -12.18 45.51 -20.19
CA LEU A 776 -12.21 46.94 -20.48
C LEU A 776 -13.42 47.20 -21.38
N GLU A 777 -14.49 47.76 -20.83
CA GLU A 777 -15.77 47.96 -21.51
C GLU A 777 -15.71 49.14 -22.48
N ASN A 778 -15.18 50.27 -22.01
CA ASN A 778 -15.10 51.50 -22.79
C ASN A 778 -13.95 52.39 -22.32
N ILE A 779 -13.46 53.25 -23.22
CA ILE A 779 -12.48 54.29 -22.92
C ILE A 779 -13.19 55.63 -23.14
N LEU A 780 -13.14 56.53 -22.15
CA LEU A 780 -13.77 57.85 -22.19
C LEU A 780 -12.68 58.94 -22.20
N PRO A 781 -12.10 59.28 -23.38
CA PRO A 781 -10.92 60.14 -23.46
C PRO A 781 -11.18 61.56 -22.93
N GLU A 782 -12.39 62.09 -23.17
CA GLU A 782 -12.77 63.45 -22.73
C GLU A 782 -12.79 63.60 -21.21
N GLN A 783 -13.02 62.50 -20.49
CA GLN A 783 -13.10 62.47 -19.02
C GLN A 783 -11.84 61.87 -18.38
N ASN A 784 -10.89 61.39 -19.18
CA ASN A 784 -9.74 60.61 -18.74
C ASN A 784 -10.13 59.40 -17.86
N LYS A 785 -11.23 58.73 -18.23
CA LYS A 785 -11.78 57.57 -17.50
C LYS A 785 -11.82 56.32 -18.35
N PHE A 786 -11.68 55.18 -17.70
CA PHE A 786 -11.79 53.85 -18.28
C PHE A 786 -12.92 53.13 -17.57
N SER A 787 -13.83 52.55 -18.34
CA SER A 787 -14.97 51.78 -17.83
C SER A 787 -14.59 50.30 -17.84
N PHE A 788 -14.55 49.69 -16.67
CA PHE A 788 -14.28 48.27 -16.50
C PHE A 788 -15.56 47.53 -16.14
N LYS A 789 -15.79 46.45 -16.87
CA LYS A 789 -16.85 45.48 -16.58
C LYS A 789 -16.22 44.32 -15.82
N VAL A 790 -16.67 44.11 -14.59
CA VAL A 790 -16.13 43.11 -13.67
C VAL A 790 -17.20 42.06 -13.42
N ASN A 791 -16.85 40.81 -13.64
CA ASN A 791 -17.65 39.66 -13.27
C ASN A 791 -16.88 38.80 -12.27
N ARG A 792 -17.58 38.17 -11.33
CA ARG A 792 -16.95 37.43 -10.23
C ARG A 792 -17.68 36.14 -9.90
N TYR A 793 -16.93 35.15 -9.43
CA TYR A 793 -17.45 33.93 -8.84
C TYR A 793 -16.75 33.63 -7.52
N GLN A 794 -16.99 32.45 -6.95
CA GLN A 794 -16.38 32.00 -5.71
C GLN A 794 -14.85 31.87 -5.85
N LYS A 795 -14.10 32.70 -5.11
CA LYS A 795 -12.63 32.58 -5.02
C LYS A 795 -12.19 31.22 -4.52
N ASP A 796 -10.99 30.80 -4.91
CA ASP A 796 -10.47 29.47 -4.60
C ASP A 796 -10.28 29.24 -3.10
N TYR A 797 -10.55 28.00 -2.72
CA TYR A 797 -10.42 27.56 -1.35
C TYR A 797 -10.16 26.06 -1.28
N VAL A 798 -9.60 25.66 -0.14
CA VAL A 798 -9.49 24.27 0.25
C VAL A 798 -10.01 24.08 1.67
N VAL A 799 -10.62 22.94 1.94
CA VAL A 799 -10.92 22.51 3.30
C VAL A 799 -9.86 21.52 3.73
N LEU A 800 -9.10 21.88 4.77
CA LEU A 800 -7.87 21.21 5.15
C LEU A 800 -8.03 20.48 6.49
N LYS A 801 -7.48 19.27 6.62
CA LYS A 801 -7.24 18.62 7.91
C LYS A 801 -5.75 18.47 8.16
N ALA A 802 -5.30 18.85 9.35
CA ALA A 802 -3.92 18.74 9.80
C ALA A 802 -3.82 17.98 11.12
N ILE A 803 -2.93 16.96 11.16
CA ILE A 803 -2.83 16.00 12.27
C ILE A 803 -1.37 15.83 12.69
N LEU A 804 -1.09 15.96 13.99
CA LEU A 804 0.20 15.62 14.59
C LEU A 804 0.23 14.16 15.04
N LYS A 805 1.28 13.43 14.62
CA LYS A 805 1.55 12.04 15.00
C LYS A 805 2.84 11.96 15.81
N PRO A 806 2.78 11.94 17.15
CA PRO A 806 3.99 11.95 17.97
C PRO A 806 4.70 10.58 17.94
N GLN A 807 6.03 10.62 18.00
CA GLN A 807 6.95 9.48 18.12
C GLN A 807 6.78 8.36 17.08
N ILE A 808 6.16 8.63 15.93
CA ILE A 808 6.01 7.67 14.85
C ILE A 808 7.34 7.08 14.36
N ASN A 809 8.44 7.83 14.42
CA ASN A 809 9.75 7.30 14.05
C ASN A 809 10.19 6.10 14.92
N ILE A 810 9.73 6.01 16.17
CA ILE A 810 10.02 4.84 17.02
C ILE A 810 9.38 3.58 16.42
N LEU A 811 8.16 3.69 15.87
CA LEU A 811 7.48 2.61 15.17
C LEU A 811 8.29 2.13 13.96
N TRP A 812 8.72 3.06 13.10
CA TRP A 812 9.47 2.73 11.88
C TRP A 812 10.86 2.17 12.18
N ILE A 813 11.59 2.74 13.14
CA ILE A 813 12.90 2.23 13.57
C ILE A 813 12.75 0.85 14.21
N GLY A 814 11.75 0.67 15.09
CA GLY A 814 11.47 -0.61 15.73
C GLY A 814 11.20 -1.71 14.70
N THR A 815 10.43 -1.36 13.68
CA THR A 815 10.16 -2.23 12.54
C THR A 815 11.42 -2.63 11.77
N ILE A 816 12.30 -1.68 11.46
CA ILE A 816 13.58 -1.96 10.77
C ILE A 816 14.46 -2.88 11.63
N ILE A 817 14.57 -2.60 12.94
CA ILE A 817 15.33 -3.44 13.87
C ILE A 817 14.75 -4.86 13.92
N MET A 818 13.43 -4.99 13.88
CA MET A 818 12.78 -6.29 13.83
C MET A 818 13.17 -7.08 12.58
N LEU A 819 13.13 -6.43 11.41
CA LEU A 819 13.56 -7.04 10.14
C LEU A 819 15.04 -7.46 10.16
N ILE A 820 15.93 -6.62 10.69
CA ILE A 820 17.35 -6.97 10.88
C ILE A 820 17.49 -8.21 11.76
N GLY A 821 16.69 -8.31 12.83
CA GLY A 821 16.66 -9.48 13.70
C GLY A 821 16.31 -10.78 12.96
N PHE A 822 15.28 -10.73 12.11
CA PHE A 822 14.95 -11.85 11.21
C PHE A 822 16.08 -12.17 10.24
N THR A 823 16.68 -11.17 9.59
CA THR A 823 17.79 -11.38 8.64
C THR A 823 18.97 -12.09 9.29
N VAL A 824 19.38 -11.67 10.49
CA VAL A 824 20.44 -12.33 11.27
C VAL A 824 20.08 -13.78 11.60
N ALA A 825 18.82 -14.02 11.98
CA ALA A 825 18.33 -15.37 12.28
C ALA A 825 18.34 -16.28 11.04
N ILE A 826 17.85 -15.78 9.90
CA ILE A 826 17.83 -16.50 8.61
C ILE A 826 19.25 -16.85 8.18
N TYR A 827 20.17 -15.88 8.17
CA TYR A 827 21.56 -16.11 7.78
C TYR A 827 22.22 -17.21 8.61
N ARG A 828 22.02 -17.19 9.93
CA ARG A 828 22.49 -18.25 10.83
C ARG A 828 21.91 -19.62 10.45
N ARG A 829 20.59 -19.71 10.22
CA ARG A 829 19.94 -20.99 9.91
C ARG A 829 20.33 -21.52 8.54
N TYR A 830 20.56 -20.63 7.58
CA TYR A 830 21.08 -20.99 6.27
C TYR A 830 22.52 -21.52 6.35
N ASP A 831 23.40 -20.88 7.13
CA ASP A 831 24.77 -21.37 7.39
C ASP A 831 24.75 -22.77 8.04
N GLU A 832 23.85 -22.99 9.01
CA GLU A 832 23.63 -24.32 9.62
C GLU A 832 23.15 -25.34 8.57
N PHE A 833 22.22 -24.96 7.69
CA PHE A 833 21.70 -25.83 6.63
C PHE A 833 22.76 -26.18 5.58
N SER A 834 23.50 -25.20 5.05
CA SER A 834 24.55 -25.44 4.05
C SER A 834 25.59 -26.42 4.57
N LYS A 835 26.07 -26.24 5.81
CA LYS A 835 27.02 -27.14 6.44
C LYS A 835 26.52 -28.59 6.58
N MET A 836 25.21 -28.79 6.73
CA MET A 836 24.63 -30.14 6.79
C MET A 836 24.47 -30.75 5.41
N ARG A 837 23.97 -29.97 4.44
CA ARG A 837 23.86 -30.38 3.04
C ARG A 837 25.21 -30.83 2.50
N ASP A 838 26.25 -30.03 2.73
CA ASP A 838 27.60 -30.30 2.24
C ASP A 838 28.21 -31.55 2.90
N LYS A 839 27.67 -31.96 4.06
CA LYS A 839 28.01 -33.22 4.75
C LYS A 839 27.08 -34.39 4.41
N GLY A 840 26.06 -34.21 3.56
CA GLY A 840 25.06 -35.24 3.24
C GLY A 840 24.10 -35.59 4.39
N LEU A 841 24.02 -34.75 5.43
CA LEU A 841 23.24 -34.98 6.65
C LEU A 841 21.79 -34.43 6.56
N GLU A 842 21.26 -34.25 5.34
CA GLU A 842 19.92 -33.70 5.13
C GLU A 842 18.79 -34.63 5.58
N GLY A 843 19.09 -35.93 5.71
CA GLY A 843 18.16 -36.98 6.14
C GLY A 843 18.43 -37.54 7.53
N SER A 844 19.28 -36.90 8.34
CA SER A 844 19.76 -37.39 9.65
C SER A 844 19.47 -36.47 10.83
#